data_AF-A0A024TAP1-F1
#
_entry.id   AF-A0A024TAP1-F1
#
_cell.length_a   1.000
_cell.length_b   1.000
_cell.length_c   1.000
_cell.angle_alpha   90.00
_cell.angle_beta   90.00
_cell.angle_gamma   90.00
#
_symmetry.space_group_name_H-M   'P 1'
#
loop_
_entity.id
_entity.type
_entity.pdbx_description
1 polymer ?
#
loop_
_entity_poly.entity_id
_entity_poly.type
_entity_poly.pdbx_seq_one_letter_code
_entity_poly.pdbx_strand_id
1 'polypeptide(L)'
;MNPSDVHVLVVEDDEFTRMATIDILRSIGYVITAVDNGGDALKKLTDEPNRFDLVLCDVMLPVLTGIQLLECVQKEVSLSHIPIVMASSNEEMDVVTSCLSKGAKDYLIKPIQYNTAKTLVRHVWLSRKSNNTDSGASRVSTNTNSNAANIWRDLEVLRTIGKGTHGTVVLARRRGDGAVVAVKRVRLATTSENGRKQADNEVILLKSLYHVNIVRFYDSFIVDNDELNIVMEFSDGGNLRQVVKLRARKDGTYFPEPLIMSWFAQLVLAVSYIHGKNVLHRDLKAQNVFLTKKYVVKLGDFGISKALSGDDLAMTSVGTPESMSPEICRGERYGKKSDIWSLGCVLYEMTMLKRPFEAQSLPEMFTKICHGEYEPVPSNAFSKELRLLVQLMLQQDPSKRPSIEDICRFPFVQAPIQVFLSDHAAEFELALQTEAKMNQAPQPNGMNSVVQHAVEQPPTPPTSIRDHDMESPMNHSDSLREMAISSQVVGLDIHKPTPFELLSRSFDRVVPTEEDSLSLSDRLRCLVTPREIKVNFYSSYPMVVTGQDLVQAFQANYAKQHPADRLNNETLLDLAYNAIHELLQQHSLHLVYGNSPLGSVDNLFRFQIDTRDGSPLNTRYLAPTNTASTDQPLELCLHARAMAAELHSNPKFPAGIHLHWNLSKPAADTSCRQYRQFLQTVSAFQTVGISKLTSKDRQVFFINIYNTMVLHGLIEVGLPQTSDQYKSFERDIAYRIDGMDFSLSDIRHGILRCNRKPPSAFWGRQFEAQDPRLAYCFHTRDPRSLLVLLEQSPPFTKPEDAPILKPRQTDTDLERYMRLFCQKQVQVEAATKTLRLPRILRVYQDDFGSSESELIGWLAQYMDECPRDIMQYRIRYLYGIAV
;
A
#
# COMPACT_ATOMS: atom_id res chain seq x y z
N MET A 1 20.94 28.11 23.28
CA MET A 1 21.61 27.27 24.28
C MET A 1 22.48 26.28 23.51
N ASN A 2 23.73 26.09 23.90
CA ASN A 2 24.65 25.20 23.20
C ASN A 2 24.54 23.78 23.81
N PRO A 3 24.58 22.69 23.03
CA PRO A 3 24.61 21.33 23.59
C PRO A 3 25.77 21.08 24.57
N SER A 4 26.90 21.79 24.42
CA SER A 4 28.02 21.76 25.38
C SER A 4 27.65 22.17 26.81
N ASP A 5 26.55 22.92 26.96
CA ASP A 5 26.11 23.51 28.22
C ASP A 5 25.00 22.67 28.88
N VAL A 6 24.82 21.42 28.41
CA VAL A 6 23.81 20.45 28.83
C VAL A 6 24.48 19.12 29.17
N HIS A 7 24.26 18.65 30.39
CA HIS A 7 24.67 17.31 30.83
C HIS A 7 23.50 16.32 30.80
N VAL A 8 23.57 15.34 29.90
CA VAL A 8 22.56 14.29 29.74
C VAL A 8 22.92 13.07 30.57
N LEU A 9 21.96 12.55 31.33
CA LEU A 9 22.02 11.19 31.89
C LEU A 9 21.32 10.23 30.91
N VAL A 10 22.06 9.28 30.34
CA VAL A 10 21.51 8.22 29.48
C VAL A 10 21.28 6.96 30.32
N VAL A 11 20.04 6.44 30.31
CA VAL A 11 19.63 5.24 31.04
C VAL A 11 19.12 4.22 30.02
N GLU A 12 19.92 3.18 29.78
CA GLU A 12 19.81 2.32 28.60
C GLU A 12 20.54 1.00 28.90
N ASP A 13 19.86 -0.15 28.95
CA ASP A 13 20.44 -1.42 29.39
C ASP A 13 21.23 -2.17 28.30
N ASP A 14 20.75 -2.14 27.06
CA ASP A 14 21.48 -2.66 25.90
C ASP A 14 22.76 -1.87 25.64
N GLU A 15 23.91 -2.56 25.67
CA GLU A 15 25.23 -1.95 25.50
C GLU A 15 25.40 -1.31 24.12
N PHE A 16 24.85 -1.93 23.06
CA PHE A 16 25.00 -1.43 21.70
C PHE A 16 24.20 -0.14 21.49
N THR A 17 22.94 -0.10 21.92
CA THR A 17 22.08 1.08 21.87
C THR A 17 22.59 2.18 22.80
N ARG A 18 23.16 1.82 23.96
CA ARG A 18 23.84 2.77 24.88
C ARG A 18 25.02 3.44 24.20
N MET A 19 25.92 2.69 23.56
CA MET A 19 27.05 3.28 22.81
C MET A 19 26.60 4.13 21.63
N ALA A 20 25.68 3.64 20.79
CA ALA A 20 25.16 4.41 19.65
C ALA A 20 24.50 5.73 20.06
N THR A 21 23.74 5.73 21.16
CA THR A 21 23.11 6.93 21.72
C THR A 21 24.15 7.91 22.28
N ILE A 22 25.18 7.40 22.98
CA ILE A 22 26.29 8.19 23.50
C ILE A 22 27.07 8.88 22.37
N ASP A 23 27.41 8.17 21.30
CA ASP A 23 28.23 8.72 20.22
C ASP A 23 27.46 9.76 19.39
N ILE A 24 26.17 9.54 19.14
CA ILE A 24 25.31 10.53 18.47
C ILE A 24 25.21 11.80 19.33
N LEU A 25 24.96 11.68 20.63
CA LEU A 25 24.89 12.83 21.54
C LEU A 25 26.24 13.57 21.68
N ARG A 26 27.36 12.84 21.75
CA ARG A 26 28.72 13.43 21.74
C ARG A 26 29.02 14.18 20.44
N SER A 27 28.60 13.65 19.29
CA SER A 27 28.77 14.31 17.98
C SER A 27 27.95 15.60 17.83
N ILE A 28 26.93 15.79 18.67
CA ILE A 28 26.14 17.03 18.79
C ILE A 28 26.78 18.01 19.79
N GLY A 29 27.66 17.51 20.66
CA GLY A 29 28.41 18.27 21.67
C GLY A 29 27.89 18.14 23.10
N TYR A 30 26.93 17.26 23.39
CA TYR A 30 26.42 17.07 24.75
C TYR A 30 27.48 16.48 25.69
N VAL A 31 27.47 16.91 26.95
CA VAL A 31 28.16 16.20 28.05
C VAL A 31 27.28 15.02 28.46
N ILE A 32 27.87 13.84 28.73
CA ILE A 32 27.09 12.62 29.00
C ILE A 32 27.67 11.82 30.17
N THR A 33 26.79 11.40 31.07
CA THR A 33 26.98 10.22 31.92
C THR A 33 25.97 9.16 31.49
N ALA A 34 26.34 7.88 31.53
CA ALA A 34 25.44 6.77 31.19
C ALA A 34 25.43 5.69 32.28
N VAL A 35 24.30 4.97 32.36
CA VAL A 35 24.06 3.83 33.26
C VAL A 35 23.16 2.80 32.55
N ASP A 36 23.20 1.55 33.02
CA ASP A 36 22.57 0.39 32.40
C ASP A 36 21.27 -0.07 33.09
N ASN A 37 20.85 0.58 34.17
CA ASN A 37 19.63 0.23 34.88
C ASN A 37 19.00 1.45 35.58
N GLY A 38 17.69 1.39 35.83
CA GLY A 38 16.96 2.49 36.48
C GLY A 38 17.33 2.72 37.96
N GLY A 39 17.87 1.71 38.64
CA GLY A 39 18.29 1.81 40.04
C GLY A 39 19.50 2.72 40.22
N ASP A 40 20.56 2.49 39.44
CA ASP A 40 21.74 3.35 39.43
C ASP A 40 21.46 4.74 38.83
N ALA A 41 20.50 4.85 37.92
CA ALA A 41 20.00 6.15 37.44
C ALA A 41 19.37 6.96 38.57
N LEU A 42 18.41 6.38 39.31
CA LEU A 42 17.77 7.03 40.45
C LEU A 42 18.80 7.41 41.51
N LYS A 43 19.70 6.49 41.85
CA LYS A 43 20.76 6.75 42.81
C LYS A 43 21.65 7.92 42.39
N LYS A 44 22.10 7.98 41.13
CA LYS A 44 22.89 9.13 40.62
C LYS A 44 22.15 10.46 40.67
N LEU A 45 20.83 10.44 40.44
CA LEU A 45 20.02 11.64 40.52
C LEU A 45 19.88 12.10 41.97
N THR A 46 19.58 11.21 42.92
CA THR A 46 19.47 11.55 44.36
C THR A 46 20.82 11.93 44.98
N ASP A 47 21.93 11.27 44.60
CA ASP A 47 23.30 11.58 45.09
C ASP A 47 23.82 12.91 44.52
N GLU A 48 23.50 13.27 43.27
CA GLU A 48 24.02 14.44 42.56
C GLU A 48 22.91 15.29 41.88
N PRO A 49 21.91 15.84 42.63
CA PRO A 49 20.65 16.34 42.07
C PRO A 49 20.74 17.56 41.14
N ASN A 50 21.87 18.30 41.17
CA ASN A 50 22.11 19.45 40.29
C ASN A 50 23.11 19.15 39.16
N ARG A 51 23.50 17.88 38.97
CA ARG A 51 24.52 17.47 37.99
C ARG A 51 23.99 17.28 36.58
N PHE A 52 22.70 16.99 36.43
CA PHE A 52 22.09 16.57 35.17
C PHE A 52 20.99 17.53 34.73
N ASP A 53 21.04 17.93 33.46
CA ASP A 53 20.10 18.86 32.83
C ASP A 53 18.93 18.18 32.13
N LEU A 54 19.08 16.88 31.85
CA LEU A 54 18.17 16.07 31.05
C LEU A 54 18.41 14.59 31.38
N VAL A 55 17.35 13.80 31.50
CA VAL A 55 17.43 12.33 31.45
C VAL A 55 16.87 11.84 30.12
N LEU A 56 17.60 10.94 29.46
CA LEU A 56 17.15 10.17 28.31
C LEU A 56 17.08 8.70 28.73
N CYS A 57 15.89 8.11 28.75
CA CYS A 57 15.63 6.85 29.45
C CYS A 57 14.87 5.86 28.56
N ASP A 58 15.33 4.60 28.43
CA ASP A 58 14.47 3.55 27.86
C ASP A 58 13.25 3.32 28.76
N VAL A 59 12.09 3.12 28.14
CA VAL A 59 10.88 2.57 28.77
C VAL A 59 11.17 1.20 29.39
N MET A 60 11.85 0.32 28.64
CA MET A 60 12.23 -1.02 29.07
C MET A 60 13.58 -0.97 29.77
N LEU A 61 13.62 -1.29 31.06
CA LEU A 61 14.87 -1.39 31.84
C LEU A 61 14.75 -2.51 32.88
N PRO A 62 15.86 -3.21 33.18
CA PRO A 62 15.90 -4.24 34.20
C PRO A 62 15.82 -3.64 35.60
N VAL A 63 15.26 -4.41 36.54
CA VAL A 63 15.03 -4.07 37.97
C VAL A 63 14.04 -2.92 38.20
N LEU A 64 14.29 -1.74 37.63
CA LEU A 64 13.42 -0.56 37.69
C LEU A 64 13.19 -0.06 36.25
N THR A 65 11.97 -0.26 35.74
CA THR A 65 11.59 0.20 34.39
C THR A 65 11.67 1.73 34.28
N GLY A 66 11.86 2.26 33.07
CA GLY A 66 11.96 3.72 32.88
C GLY A 66 10.70 4.48 33.29
N ILE A 67 9.53 3.83 33.20
CA ILE A 67 8.27 4.38 33.70
C ILE A 67 8.26 4.48 35.23
N GLN A 68 8.84 3.51 35.94
CA GLN A 68 8.99 3.58 37.39
C GLN A 68 10.04 4.62 37.81
N LEU A 69 11.15 4.75 37.07
CA LEU A 69 12.15 5.81 37.28
C LEU A 69 11.52 7.21 37.11
N LEU A 70 10.75 7.41 36.04
CA LEU A 70 9.99 8.64 35.77
C LEU A 70 9.05 9.01 36.93
N GLU A 71 8.32 8.02 37.46
CA GLU A 71 7.47 8.19 38.63
C GLU A 71 8.23 8.51 39.91
N CYS A 72 9.40 7.90 40.14
CA CYS A 72 10.24 8.21 41.30
C CYS A 72 10.77 9.65 41.24
N VAL A 73 11.35 10.06 40.11
CA VAL A 73 11.93 11.40 39.91
C VAL A 73 10.88 12.51 40.04
N GLN A 74 9.64 12.29 39.61
CA GLN A 74 8.56 13.28 39.78
C GLN A 74 8.03 13.39 41.21
N LYS A 75 8.13 12.33 42.01
CA LYS A 75 7.73 12.35 43.44
C LYS A 75 8.78 13.04 44.31
N GLU A 76 10.02 13.16 43.83
CA GLU A 76 11.11 13.79 44.57
C GLU A 76 11.31 15.26 44.17
N VAL A 77 10.94 16.18 45.07
CA VAL A 77 10.86 17.64 44.78
C VAL A 77 12.19 18.22 44.27
N SER A 78 13.32 17.76 44.82
CA SER A 78 14.68 18.12 44.38
C SER A 78 14.95 17.80 42.91
N LEU A 79 14.40 16.70 42.40
CA LEU A 79 14.65 16.19 41.04
C LEU A 79 13.59 16.61 40.02
N SER A 80 12.42 17.05 40.48
CA SER A 80 11.26 17.46 39.66
C SER A 80 11.55 18.52 38.59
N HIS A 81 12.65 19.26 38.71
CA HIS A 81 13.10 20.28 37.76
C HIS A 81 13.77 19.70 36.49
N ILE A 82 14.24 18.45 36.55
CA ILE A 82 14.98 17.79 35.47
C ILE A 82 13.99 17.20 34.44
N PRO A 83 14.02 17.63 33.16
CA PRO A 83 13.20 17.03 32.13
C PRO A 83 13.64 15.58 31.85
N ILE A 84 12.67 14.67 31.79
CA ILE A 84 12.87 13.29 31.33
C ILE A 84 12.24 13.11 29.96
N VAL A 85 13.01 12.53 29.04
CA VAL A 85 12.59 12.08 27.71
C VAL A 85 12.67 10.56 27.65
N MET A 86 11.57 9.92 27.29
CA MET A 86 11.53 8.47 27.13
C MET A 86 12.01 8.07 25.73
N ALA A 87 12.62 6.89 25.62
CA ALA A 87 12.99 6.25 24.37
C ALA A 87 12.48 4.81 24.33
N SER A 88 12.13 4.27 23.16
CA SER A 88 11.94 2.83 23.01
C SER A 88 11.98 2.38 21.55
N SER A 89 12.08 1.07 21.31
CA SER A 89 11.99 0.45 19.98
C SER A 89 10.55 0.20 19.51
N ASN A 90 9.56 0.41 20.38
CA ASN A 90 8.15 0.22 20.06
C ASN A 90 7.50 1.53 19.57
N GLU A 91 6.74 1.46 18.47
CA GLU A 91 5.96 2.59 17.91
C GLU A 91 4.49 2.60 18.39
N GLU A 92 4.07 1.66 19.25
CA GLU A 92 2.70 1.57 19.75
C GLU A 92 2.27 2.81 20.55
N MET A 93 1.20 3.45 20.06
CA MET A 93 0.63 4.69 20.60
C MET A 93 0.30 4.62 22.10
N ASP A 94 -0.03 3.43 22.61
CA ASP A 94 -0.40 3.21 24.02
C ASP A 94 0.79 3.36 24.95
N VAL A 95 1.99 2.90 24.54
CA VAL A 95 3.23 3.08 25.30
C VAL A 95 3.64 4.56 25.31
N VAL A 96 3.56 5.23 24.16
CA VAL A 96 3.81 6.67 24.03
C VAL A 96 2.87 7.47 24.94
N THR A 97 1.57 7.15 24.92
CA THR A 97 0.54 7.81 25.72
C THR A 97 0.72 7.55 27.22
N SER A 98 1.10 6.33 27.61
CA SER A 98 1.44 5.98 28.99
C SER A 98 2.62 6.81 29.51
N CYS A 99 3.71 6.93 28.73
CA CYS A 99 4.87 7.73 29.09
C CYS A 99 4.53 9.23 29.24
N LEU A 100 3.82 9.80 28.27
CA LEU A 100 3.47 11.23 28.28
C LEU A 100 2.42 11.59 29.34
N SER A 101 1.44 10.71 29.59
CA SER A 101 0.46 10.91 30.68
C SER A 101 1.08 10.84 32.08
N LYS A 102 2.17 10.07 32.22
CA LYS A 102 3.04 10.07 33.41
C LYS A 102 4.11 11.18 33.38
N GLY A 103 3.89 12.26 32.61
CA GLY A 103 4.67 13.50 32.70
C GLY A 103 6.04 13.53 32.03
N ALA A 104 6.38 12.51 31.22
CA ALA A 104 7.54 12.61 30.33
C ALA A 104 7.40 13.83 29.40
N LYS A 105 8.51 14.53 29.13
CA LYS A 105 8.50 15.75 28.32
C LYS A 105 8.49 15.48 26.82
N ASP A 106 8.92 14.29 26.41
CA ASP A 106 9.00 13.86 25.01
C ASP A 106 9.13 12.33 24.92
N TYR A 107 8.97 11.78 23.73
CA TYR A 107 9.15 10.36 23.43
C TYR A 107 9.91 10.18 22.11
N LEU A 108 11.00 9.39 22.14
CA LEU A 108 11.84 9.12 20.98
C LEU A 108 11.78 7.64 20.56
N ILE A 109 11.67 7.39 19.25
CA ILE A 109 11.78 6.03 18.69
C ILE A 109 13.27 5.72 18.47
N LYS A 110 13.70 4.52 18.86
CA LYS A 110 15.04 3.97 18.64
C LYS A 110 15.17 3.37 17.23
N PRO A 111 16.33 3.48 16.55
CA PRO A 111 17.55 4.16 16.97
C PRO A 111 17.41 5.69 16.90
N ILE A 112 17.90 6.38 17.92
CA ILE A 112 17.73 7.82 18.08
C ILE A 112 18.57 8.58 17.04
N GLN A 113 17.92 9.25 16.10
CA GLN A 113 18.59 9.94 14.99
C GLN A 113 19.25 11.26 15.42
N TYR A 114 20.36 11.64 14.78
CA TYR A 114 21.11 12.87 15.04
C TYR A 114 20.23 14.14 15.07
N ASN A 115 19.33 14.31 14.09
CA ASN A 115 18.44 15.47 14.05
C ASN A 115 17.48 15.51 15.24
N THR A 116 16.97 14.36 15.67
CA THR A 116 16.08 14.20 16.83
C THR A 116 16.81 14.50 18.13
N ALA A 117 17.99 13.89 18.34
CA ALA A 117 18.87 14.15 19.48
C ALA A 117 19.30 15.63 19.56
N LYS A 118 19.50 16.30 18.42
CA LYS A 118 19.80 17.73 18.36
C LYS A 118 18.66 18.63 18.85
N THR A 119 17.42 18.12 18.90
CA THR A 119 16.30 18.86 19.51
C THR A 119 16.30 18.83 21.03
N LEU A 120 16.95 17.87 21.70
CA LEU A 120 16.82 17.63 23.15
C LEU A 120 17.14 18.84 24.03
N VAL A 121 18.10 19.68 23.63
CA VAL A 121 18.43 20.99 24.25
C VAL A 121 17.19 21.92 24.41
N ARG A 122 16.13 21.72 23.62
CA ARG A 122 14.85 22.46 23.76
C ARG A 122 14.20 22.23 25.12
N HIS A 123 14.27 21.01 25.66
CA HIS A 123 13.62 20.65 26.91
C HIS A 123 14.29 21.30 28.10
N VAL A 124 15.62 21.32 28.12
CA VAL A 124 16.41 22.05 29.12
C VAL A 124 16.13 23.55 29.05
N TRP A 125 16.08 24.13 27.85
CA TRP A 125 15.75 25.54 27.67
C TRP A 125 14.32 25.88 28.14
N LEU A 126 13.33 25.01 27.89
CA LEU A 126 11.96 25.18 28.36
C LEU A 126 11.86 25.10 29.89
N SER A 127 12.46 24.09 30.53
CA SER A 127 12.49 23.98 32.01
C SER A 127 13.18 25.19 32.66
N ARG A 128 14.38 25.56 32.17
CA ARG A 128 15.11 26.73 32.69
C ARG A 128 14.34 28.05 32.46
N LYS A 129 13.54 28.16 31.39
CA LYS A 129 12.67 29.33 31.16
C LYS A 129 11.48 29.37 32.12
N SER A 130 10.85 28.23 32.42
CA SER A 130 9.73 28.15 33.37
C SER A 130 10.13 28.60 34.77
N ASN A 131 11.30 28.16 35.26
CA ASN A 131 11.78 28.52 36.58
C ASN A 131 12.16 30.01 36.70
N ASN A 132 12.58 30.63 35.58
CA ASN A 132 12.89 32.07 35.54
C ASN A 132 11.65 32.98 35.52
N THR A 133 10.44 32.48 35.29
CA THR A 133 9.21 33.31 35.30
C THR A 133 8.61 33.53 36.68
N ASP A 134 8.92 32.70 37.68
CA ASP A 134 8.41 32.85 39.06
C ASP A 134 9.27 33.76 39.94
N SER A 135 10.46 34.17 39.48
CA SER A 135 11.45 34.92 40.27
C SER A 135 11.71 36.34 39.76
N GLY A 136 10.69 37.22 39.76
CA GLY A 136 10.93 38.65 39.54
C GLY A 136 9.75 39.50 39.06
N ALA A 137 8.79 39.80 39.93
CA ALA A 137 7.77 40.80 39.62
C ALA A 137 8.34 42.23 39.70
N SER A 138 8.64 42.87 38.56
CA SER A 138 8.89 44.32 38.48
C SER A 138 8.60 44.91 37.10
N ARG A 139 8.03 46.11 37.09
CA ARG A 139 7.52 46.82 35.90
C ARG A 139 8.52 47.86 35.39
N VAL A 140 9.09 47.66 34.20
CA VAL A 140 9.55 48.76 33.32
C VAL A 140 9.22 48.37 31.87
N SER A 141 8.90 49.34 31.02
CA SER A 141 8.55 49.15 29.60
C SER A 141 9.64 49.71 28.68
N THR A 142 9.60 49.36 27.39
CA THR A 142 10.51 49.78 26.30
C THR A 142 11.97 49.26 26.45
N ASN A 143 12.73 48.97 25.38
CA ASN A 143 12.51 49.22 23.96
C ASN A 143 13.24 48.15 23.10
N THR A 144 12.61 47.62 22.05
CA THR A 144 13.30 46.97 20.91
C THR A 144 12.63 47.43 19.62
N ASN A 145 13.44 47.84 18.63
CA ASN A 145 12.93 48.49 17.43
C ASN A 145 12.11 47.53 16.55
N SER A 146 10.97 48.02 16.05
CA SER A 146 10.07 47.30 15.17
C SER A 146 10.64 47.16 13.75
N ASN A 147 10.30 46.07 13.07
CA ASN A 147 9.49 46.12 11.83
C ASN A 147 9.07 44.72 11.33
N ALA A 148 8.30 44.03 12.16
CA ALA A 148 7.45 42.90 11.76
C ALA A 148 6.29 42.73 12.77
N ALA A 149 5.49 43.78 12.96
CA ALA A 149 4.24 43.64 13.72
C ALA A 149 3.38 42.59 13.01
N ASN A 150 2.85 41.59 13.74
CA ASN A 150 2.11 40.50 13.10
C ASN A 150 0.82 41.06 12.46
N ILE A 151 0.86 41.13 11.13
CA ILE A 151 -0.14 41.69 10.21
C ILE A 151 -1.55 41.08 10.41
N TRP A 152 -1.64 39.89 11.00
CA TRP A 152 -2.90 39.21 11.27
C TRP A 152 -3.52 39.54 12.63
N ARG A 153 -2.90 40.38 13.47
CA ARG A 153 -3.50 40.84 14.73
C ARG A 153 -4.49 41.99 14.53
N ASP A 154 -4.28 42.84 13.53
CA ASP A 154 -5.16 43.98 13.20
C ASP A 154 -6.38 43.55 12.36
N LEU A 155 -7.25 42.75 12.96
CA LEU A 155 -8.48 42.22 12.37
C LEU A 155 -9.74 42.90 12.95
N GLU A 156 -10.54 43.51 12.08
CA GLU A 156 -11.90 43.97 12.39
C GLU A 156 -12.88 42.81 12.25
N VAL A 157 -13.56 42.41 13.33
CA VAL A 157 -14.60 41.38 13.28
C VAL A 157 -15.86 41.97 12.64
N LEU A 158 -16.30 41.40 11.52
CA LEU A 158 -17.49 41.83 10.79
C LEU A 158 -18.77 41.15 11.30
N ARG A 159 -18.74 39.82 11.47
CA ARG A 159 -19.87 39.01 11.97
C ARG A 159 -19.45 37.59 12.34
N THR A 160 -20.19 36.91 13.20
CA THR A 160 -20.09 35.45 13.35
C THR A 160 -20.64 34.75 12.09
N ILE A 161 -19.96 33.69 11.65
CA ILE A 161 -20.37 32.84 10.52
C ILE A 161 -20.57 31.36 10.90
N GLY A 162 -20.00 30.91 12.02
CA GLY A 162 -20.24 29.58 12.59
C GLY A 162 -20.13 29.57 14.11
N LYS A 163 -20.87 28.67 14.76
CA LYS A 163 -20.74 28.29 16.17
C LYS A 163 -20.90 26.78 16.26
N GLY A 164 -20.03 26.10 17.00
CA GLY A 164 -20.09 24.66 17.21
C GLY A 164 -19.29 24.22 18.43
N THR A 165 -19.21 22.92 18.68
CA THR A 165 -18.48 22.32 19.81
C THR A 165 -17.01 22.73 19.88
N HIS A 166 -16.36 22.91 18.72
CA HIS A 166 -14.95 23.29 18.61
C HIS A 166 -14.69 24.81 18.69
N GLY A 167 -15.72 25.64 18.94
CA GLY A 167 -15.57 27.08 19.10
C GLY A 167 -16.44 27.94 18.17
N THR A 168 -16.01 29.19 17.94
CA THR A 168 -16.73 30.19 17.15
C THR A 168 -15.93 30.60 15.92
N VAL A 169 -16.53 30.56 14.73
CA VAL A 169 -15.91 31.07 13.50
C VAL A 169 -16.50 32.43 13.18
N VAL A 170 -15.63 33.44 13.06
CA VAL A 170 -16.02 34.81 12.68
C VAL A 170 -15.45 35.20 11.32
N LEU A 171 -16.21 36.00 10.58
CA LEU A 171 -15.74 36.73 9.42
C LEU A 171 -15.05 38.00 9.91
N ALA A 172 -13.82 38.24 9.47
CA ALA A 172 -13.04 39.41 9.80
C ALA A 172 -12.46 40.10 8.56
N ARG A 173 -12.08 41.36 8.72
CA ARG A 173 -11.39 42.19 7.71
C ARG A 173 -10.07 42.67 8.28
N ARG A 174 -8.97 42.42 7.57
CA ARG A 174 -7.65 42.97 7.91
C ARG A 174 -7.62 44.48 7.68
N ARG A 175 -7.19 45.24 8.70
CA ARG A 175 -7.18 46.71 8.65
C ARG A 175 -6.18 47.29 7.66
N GLY A 176 -5.05 46.61 7.42
CA GLY A 176 -3.97 47.09 6.57
C GLY A 176 -4.29 47.15 5.07
N ASP A 177 -5.16 46.27 4.57
CA ASP A 177 -5.45 46.12 3.13
C ASP A 177 -6.93 45.82 2.80
N GLY A 178 -7.79 45.63 3.81
CA GLY A 178 -9.19 45.28 3.62
C GLY A 178 -9.45 43.80 3.29
N ALA A 179 -8.45 42.92 3.33
CA ALA A 179 -8.62 41.50 3.02
C ALA A 179 -9.63 40.82 3.97
N VAL A 180 -10.55 40.05 3.41
CA VAL A 180 -11.62 39.38 4.16
C VAL A 180 -11.22 37.91 4.42
N VAL A 181 -11.27 37.50 5.68
CA VAL A 181 -10.81 36.19 6.15
C VAL A 181 -11.79 35.57 7.16
N ALA A 182 -11.74 34.25 7.29
CA ALA A 182 -12.40 33.54 8.38
C ALA A 182 -11.40 33.36 9.54
N VAL A 183 -11.88 33.46 10.78
CA VAL A 183 -11.09 33.24 12.00
C VAL A 183 -11.82 32.26 12.89
N LYS A 184 -11.25 31.07 13.08
CA LYS A 184 -11.73 30.03 14.01
C LYS A 184 -11.14 30.30 15.39
N ARG A 185 -12.01 30.53 16.38
CA ARG A 185 -11.66 30.88 17.77
C ARG A 185 -11.90 29.71 18.71
N VAL A 186 -10.83 29.25 19.34
CA VAL A 186 -10.78 28.09 20.24
C VAL A 186 -10.21 28.54 21.58
N ARG A 187 -10.92 28.29 22.69
CA ARG A 187 -10.46 28.67 24.03
C ARG A 187 -9.59 27.57 24.61
N LEU A 188 -8.31 27.85 24.85
CA LEU A 188 -7.36 26.91 25.45
C LEU A 188 -7.54 26.84 26.98
N ALA A 189 -7.95 27.94 27.63
CA ALA A 189 -8.12 28.00 29.09
C ALA A 189 -9.19 27.05 29.67
N THR A 190 -10.11 26.53 28.85
CA THR A 190 -11.12 25.53 29.22
C THR A 190 -10.74 24.11 28.81
N THR A 191 -9.54 23.91 28.31
CA THR A 191 -9.11 22.70 27.59
C THR A 191 -7.91 22.07 28.30
N SER A 192 -7.92 20.74 28.41
CA SER A 192 -6.82 20.00 29.04
C SER A 192 -5.50 20.16 28.28
N GLU A 193 -4.37 19.83 28.91
CA GLU A 193 -3.06 19.87 28.25
C GLU A 193 -3.04 19.01 26.96
N ASN A 194 -3.77 17.89 26.95
CA ASN A 194 -3.96 17.07 25.77
C ASN A 194 -4.74 17.80 24.66
N GLY A 195 -5.82 18.51 25.00
CA GLY A 195 -6.57 19.31 24.03
C GLY A 195 -5.81 20.55 23.53
N ARG A 196 -4.88 21.10 24.33
CA ARG A 196 -3.93 22.13 23.86
C ARG A 196 -2.98 21.56 22.82
N LYS A 197 -2.38 20.39 23.09
CA LYS A 197 -1.55 19.63 22.13
C LYS A 197 -2.34 19.25 20.86
N GLN A 198 -3.63 18.91 20.97
CA GLN A 198 -4.51 18.69 19.81
C GLN A 198 -4.67 19.97 18.97
N ALA A 199 -4.86 21.13 19.59
CA ALA A 199 -4.99 22.41 18.89
C ALA A 199 -3.69 22.84 18.19
N ASP A 200 -2.54 22.63 18.82
CA ASP A 200 -1.22 22.85 18.21
C ASP A 200 -1.00 21.89 17.01
N ASN A 201 -1.40 20.62 17.13
CA ASN A 201 -1.36 19.65 16.04
C ASN A 201 -2.32 20.00 14.89
N GLU A 202 -3.51 20.55 15.17
CA GLU A 202 -4.42 21.08 14.16
C GLU A 202 -3.76 22.22 13.38
N VAL A 203 -3.13 23.18 14.06
CA VAL A 203 -2.37 24.27 13.43
C VAL A 203 -1.21 23.74 12.58
N ILE A 204 -0.43 22.77 13.08
CA ILE A 204 0.70 22.19 12.35
C ILE A 204 0.24 21.50 11.06
N LEU A 205 -0.83 20.70 11.12
CA LEU A 205 -1.35 20.02 9.92
C LEU A 205 -1.96 21.03 8.93
N LEU A 206 -2.83 21.94 9.37
CA LEU A 206 -3.42 22.96 8.51
C LEU A 206 -2.35 23.83 7.81
N LYS A 207 -1.24 24.12 8.49
CA LYS A 207 -0.10 24.85 7.93
C LYS A 207 0.66 24.07 6.84
N SER A 208 0.67 22.74 6.89
CA SER A 208 1.38 21.87 5.90
C SER A 208 0.53 21.51 4.67
N LEU A 209 -0.73 21.94 4.61
CA LEU A 209 -1.62 21.74 3.46
C LEU A 209 -1.68 22.99 2.57
N TYR A 210 -1.43 22.79 1.28
CA TYR A 210 -1.52 23.81 0.24
C TYR A 210 -2.05 23.17 -1.06
N HIS A 211 -3.32 23.38 -1.36
CA HIS A 211 -3.97 22.83 -2.55
C HIS A 211 -5.10 23.76 -2.99
N VAL A 212 -5.35 23.91 -4.30
CA VAL A 212 -6.37 24.83 -4.84
C VAL A 212 -7.74 24.56 -4.21
N ASN A 213 -8.13 23.29 -4.10
CA ASN A 213 -9.42 22.89 -3.54
C ASN A 213 -9.44 22.64 -2.02
N ILE A 214 -8.48 23.18 -1.27
CA ILE A 214 -8.48 23.13 0.21
C ILE A 214 -8.53 24.56 0.75
N VAL A 215 -9.27 24.78 1.85
CA VAL A 215 -9.34 26.06 2.56
C VAL A 215 -7.94 26.45 3.04
N ARG A 216 -7.37 27.52 2.50
CA ARG A 216 -5.99 27.92 2.80
C ARG A 216 -5.84 28.47 4.23
N PHE A 217 -4.96 27.86 5.01
CA PHE A 217 -4.43 28.43 6.25
C PHE A 217 -3.56 29.66 5.97
N TYR A 218 -3.72 30.74 6.74
CA TYR A 218 -2.89 31.95 6.62
C TYR A 218 -1.93 32.15 7.81
N ASP A 219 -2.43 32.16 9.04
CA ASP A 219 -1.63 32.28 10.26
C ASP A 219 -2.43 31.82 11.51
N SER A 220 -1.76 31.68 12.65
CA SER A 220 -2.40 31.42 13.94
C SER A 220 -1.75 32.21 15.07
N PHE A 221 -2.57 32.76 15.97
CA PHE A 221 -2.10 33.51 17.13
C PHE A 221 -3.01 33.31 18.35
N ILE A 222 -2.47 33.51 19.54
CA ILE A 222 -3.22 33.48 20.80
C ILE A 222 -3.48 34.91 21.27
N VAL A 223 -4.68 35.16 21.79
CA VAL A 223 -5.13 36.45 22.37
C VAL A 223 -5.43 36.24 23.87
N ASP A 224 -5.55 37.35 24.60
CA ASP A 224 -5.90 37.40 26.03
C ASP A 224 -7.00 36.41 26.44
N ASN A 225 -6.83 35.78 27.61
CA ASN A 225 -7.61 34.63 28.09
C ASN A 225 -7.37 33.32 27.30
N ASP A 226 -6.20 33.21 26.66
CA ASP A 226 -5.70 31.99 26.04
C ASP A 226 -6.61 31.50 24.89
N GLU A 227 -7.07 32.43 24.04
CA GLU A 227 -7.92 32.13 22.89
C GLU A 227 -7.09 32.01 21.61
N LEU A 228 -6.92 30.78 21.12
CA LEU A 228 -6.31 30.49 19.82
C LEU A 228 -7.23 30.96 18.69
N ASN A 229 -6.72 31.87 17.87
CA ASN A 229 -7.35 32.42 16.67
C ASN A 229 -6.59 31.86 15.45
N ILE A 230 -7.22 30.96 14.70
CA ILE A 230 -6.70 30.40 13.44
C ILE A 230 -7.30 31.17 12.27
N VAL A 231 -6.45 31.83 11.47
CA VAL A 231 -6.86 32.66 10.32
C VAL A 231 -6.77 31.84 9.03
N MET A 232 -7.85 31.86 8.24
CA MET A 232 -8.00 31.04 7.04
C MET A 232 -8.82 31.74 5.95
N GLU A 233 -8.75 31.19 4.74
CA GLU A 233 -9.53 31.60 3.57
C GLU A 233 -11.04 31.62 3.84
N PHE A 234 -11.71 32.70 3.39
CA PHE A 234 -13.17 32.80 3.46
C PHE A 234 -13.81 32.50 2.11
N SER A 235 -14.52 31.37 2.02
CA SER A 235 -15.32 30.97 0.86
C SER A 235 -16.67 31.71 0.84
N ASP A 236 -16.85 32.59 -0.13
CA ASP A 236 -17.93 33.58 -0.15
C ASP A 236 -19.26 33.13 -0.79
N GLY A 237 -19.34 31.87 -1.24
CA GLY A 237 -20.55 31.19 -1.72
C GLY A 237 -21.24 30.29 -0.68
N GLY A 238 -20.68 30.15 0.54
CA GLY A 238 -21.24 29.32 1.62
C GLY A 238 -20.76 27.86 1.55
N ASN A 239 -21.56 26.93 2.08
CA ASN A 239 -21.27 25.49 2.02
C ASN A 239 -22.27 24.67 1.21
N LEU A 240 -21.84 23.48 0.79
CA LEU A 240 -22.58 22.61 -0.11
C LEU A 240 -23.92 22.15 0.50
N ARG A 241 -23.99 21.92 1.83
CA ARG A 241 -25.25 21.60 2.55
C ARG A 241 -26.26 22.75 2.48
N GLN A 242 -25.81 24.01 2.47
CA GLN A 242 -26.68 25.17 2.26
C GLN A 242 -27.18 25.25 0.81
N VAL A 243 -26.28 25.03 -0.17
CA VAL A 243 -26.60 25.05 -1.61
C VAL A 243 -27.59 23.92 -1.98
N VAL A 244 -27.38 22.71 -1.48
CA VAL A 244 -28.32 21.58 -1.60
C VAL A 244 -29.69 21.92 -0.98
N LYS A 245 -29.72 22.41 0.27
CA LYS A 245 -30.98 22.80 0.93
C LYS A 245 -31.72 23.94 0.22
N LEU A 246 -31.00 24.86 -0.44
CA LEU A 246 -31.61 25.92 -1.23
C LEU A 246 -32.22 25.38 -2.53
N ARG A 247 -31.53 24.45 -3.22
CA ARG A 247 -32.04 23.79 -4.42
C ARG A 247 -33.32 22.99 -4.14
N ALA A 248 -33.29 22.15 -3.11
CA ALA A 248 -34.44 21.33 -2.67
C ALA A 248 -35.71 22.17 -2.40
N ARG A 249 -35.55 23.43 -1.96
CA ARG A 249 -36.66 24.34 -1.64
C ARG A 249 -37.20 25.14 -2.82
N LYS A 250 -36.45 25.27 -3.92
CA LYS A 250 -36.78 26.22 -4.99
C LYS A 250 -37.84 25.70 -5.94
N ASP A 251 -37.72 24.43 -6.31
CA ASP A 251 -38.56 23.75 -7.31
C ASP A 251 -38.52 22.20 -7.17
N GLY A 252 -37.74 21.65 -6.22
CA GLY A 252 -37.52 20.21 -6.07
C GLY A 252 -36.69 19.56 -7.19
N THR A 253 -36.23 20.32 -8.19
CA THR A 253 -35.50 19.77 -9.33
C THR A 253 -34.02 19.57 -9.00
N TYR A 254 -33.44 18.47 -9.49
CA TYR A 254 -32.06 18.09 -9.24
C TYR A 254 -31.03 19.11 -9.78
N PHE A 255 -29.78 19.03 -9.33
CA PHE A 255 -28.69 19.73 -10.02
C PHE A 255 -28.38 19.04 -11.36
N PRO A 256 -28.00 19.77 -12.41
CA PRO A 256 -27.50 19.17 -13.65
C PRO A 256 -26.27 18.30 -13.36
N GLU A 257 -26.21 17.09 -13.92
CA GLU A 257 -25.11 16.16 -13.69
C GLU A 257 -23.71 16.76 -13.98
N PRO A 258 -23.47 17.57 -15.04
CA PRO A 258 -22.18 18.21 -15.25
C PRO A 258 -21.75 19.15 -14.12
N LEU A 259 -22.68 19.79 -13.42
CA LEU A 259 -22.39 20.66 -12.27
C LEU A 259 -22.01 19.83 -11.04
N ILE A 260 -22.72 18.72 -10.81
CA ILE A 260 -22.38 17.74 -9.76
C ILE A 260 -20.98 17.19 -10.00
N MET A 261 -20.68 16.77 -11.24
CA MET A 261 -19.38 16.20 -11.59
C MET A 261 -18.24 17.23 -11.56
N SER A 262 -18.50 18.50 -11.88
CA SER A 262 -17.54 19.60 -11.70
C SER A 262 -17.17 19.83 -10.24
N TRP A 263 -18.16 19.81 -9.32
CA TRP A 263 -17.88 19.89 -7.88
C TRP A 263 -17.21 18.62 -7.35
N PHE A 264 -17.63 17.44 -7.82
CA PHE A 264 -17.08 16.16 -7.40
C PHE A 264 -15.62 15.98 -7.82
N ALA A 265 -15.25 16.36 -9.05
CA ALA A 265 -13.86 16.32 -9.52
C ALA A 265 -12.91 17.14 -8.63
N GLN A 266 -13.34 18.32 -8.21
CA GLN A 266 -12.59 19.18 -7.29
C GLN A 266 -12.44 18.57 -5.88
N LEU A 267 -13.47 17.87 -5.40
CA LEU A 267 -13.38 17.09 -4.15
C LEU A 267 -12.44 15.90 -4.30
N VAL A 268 -12.49 15.19 -5.43
CA VAL A 268 -11.59 14.05 -5.71
C VAL A 268 -10.13 14.50 -5.73
N LEU A 269 -9.81 15.65 -6.33
CA LEU A 269 -8.47 16.25 -6.27
C LEU A 269 -8.06 16.59 -4.83
N ALA A 270 -8.94 17.25 -4.05
CA ALA A 270 -8.67 17.57 -2.64
C ALA A 270 -8.41 16.33 -1.78
N VAL A 271 -9.22 15.27 -1.94
CA VAL A 271 -9.08 14.00 -1.21
C VAL A 271 -7.84 13.23 -1.67
N SER A 272 -7.53 13.22 -2.97
CA SER A 272 -6.32 12.58 -3.52
C SER A 272 -5.05 13.22 -2.97
N TYR A 273 -5.00 14.55 -2.90
CA TYR A 273 -3.86 15.30 -2.32
C TYR A 273 -3.61 14.92 -0.84
N ILE A 274 -4.65 14.90 0.00
CA ILE A 274 -4.48 14.56 1.43
C ILE A 274 -4.20 13.07 1.63
N HIS A 275 -4.83 12.19 0.85
CA HIS A 275 -4.54 10.75 0.90
C HIS A 275 -3.13 10.42 0.42
N GLY A 276 -2.60 11.14 -0.58
CA GLY A 276 -1.20 11.06 -1.01
C GLY A 276 -0.22 11.46 0.11
N LYS A 277 -0.60 12.45 0.94
CA LYS A 277 0.13 12.83 2.17
C LYS A 277 -0.11 11.90 3.37
N ASN A 278 -0.86 10.81 3.20
CA ASN A 278 -1.34 9.92 4.29
C ASN A 278 -2.16 10.62 5.38
N VAL A 279 -2.79 11.75 5.06
CA VAL A 279 -3.72 12.48 5.91
C VAL A 279 -5.15 11.97 5.67
N LEU A 280 -5.88 11.70 6.74
CA LEU A 280 -7.31 11.33 6.72
C LEU A 280 -8.16 12.54 7.07
N HIS A 281 -9.32 12.73 6.43
CA HIS A 281 -10.17 13.89 6.71
C HIS A 281 -11.05 13.70 7.96
N ARG A 282 -11.61 12.49 8.13
CA ARG A 282 -12.42 12.03 9.28
C ARG A 282 -13.75 12.75 9.54
N ASP A 283 -13.91 14.02 9.18
CA ASP A 283 -15.17 14.79 9.27
C ASP A 283 -15.70 15.21 7.89
N LEU A 284 -15.46 14.39 6.85
CA LEU A 284 -15.85 14.71 5.47
C LEU A 284 -17.40 14.67 5.34
N LYS A 285 -17.99 15.81 4.99
CA LYS A 285 -19.44 16.00 4.81
C LYS A 285 -19.74 17.31 4.07
N ALA A 286 -20.92 17.45 3.48
CA ALA A 286 -21.33 18.63 2.71
C ALA A 286 -21.39 19.95 3.53
N GLN A 287 -21.28 19.88 4.86
CA GLN A 287 -21.17 21.07 5.73
C GLN A 287 -19.76 21.69 5.71
N ASN A 288 -18.73 20.86 5.52
CA ASN A 288 -17.30 21.22 5.54
C ASN A 288 -16.74 21.38 4.10
N VAL A 289 -17.59 21.16 3.10
CA VAL A 289 -17.32 21.47 1.69
C VAL A 289 -17.86 22.87 1.40
N PHE A 290 -16.97 23.82 1.19
CA PHE A 290 -17.29 25.21 0.91
C PHE A 290 -17.21 25.52 -0.59
N LEU A 291 -17.91 26.58 -1.01
CA LEU A 291 -17.95 27.07 -2.38
C LEU A 291 -17.60 28.56 -2.41
N THR A 292 -16.83 28.99 -3.40
CA THR A 292 -16.70 30.41 -3.76
C THR A 292 -17.85 30.83 -4.69
N LYS A 293 -18.07 32.14 -4.88
CA LYS A 293 -19.00 32.64 -5.92
C LYS A 293 -18.58 32.30 -7.36
N LYS A 294 -17.33 31.84 -7.57
CA LYS A 294 -16.84 31.28 -8.84
C LYS A 294 -17.08 29.76 -8.96
N TYR A 295 -17.83 29.14 -8.05
CA TYR A 295 -18.08 27.69 -7.98
C TYR A 295 -16.84 26.81 -7.72
N VAL A 296 -15.69 27.41 -7.38
CA VAL A 296 -14.52 26.68 -6.90
C VAL A 296 -14.82 26.06 -5.54
N VAL A 297 -14.61 24.76 -5.41
CA VAL A 297 -14.81 23.97 -4.20
C VAL A 297 -13.59 24.07 -3.29
N LYS A 298 -13.83 24.21 -1.99
CA LYS A 298 -12.82 24.30 -0.93
C LYS A 298 -13.18 23.33 0.21
N LEU A 299 -12.41 22.27 0.39
CA LEU A 299 -12.52 21.35 1.53
C LEU A 299 -11.86 21.96 2.77
N GLY A 300 -12.55 21.97 3.92
CA GLY A 300 -12.04 22.53 5.18
C GLY A 300 -12.51 21.74 6.41
N ASP A 301 -12.19 22.27 7.61
CA ASP A 301 -12.49 21.63 8.91
C ASP A 301 -12.11 20.13 8.98
N PHE A 302 -10.78 19.89 8.97
CA PHE A 302 -10.16 18.58 9.17
C PHE A 302 -10.42 18.05 10.60
N GLY A 303 -10.89 16.81 10.72
CA GLY A 303 -11.39 16.21 11.97
C GLY A 303 -10.33 15.80 13.01
N ILE A 304 -9.22 16.54 13.12
CA ILE A 304 -8.01 16.18 13.89
C ILE A 304 -8.30 16.15 15.39
N SER A 305 -9.12 17.07 15.90
CA SER A 305 -9.54 17.13 17.31
C SER A 305 -10.38 15.93 17.74
N LYS A 306 -11.15 15.33 16.82
CA LYS A 306 -11.92 14.09 17.09
C LYS A 306 -11.00 12.89 17.21
N ALA A 307 -10.06 12.78 16.26
CA ALA A 307 -9.14 11.65 16.06
C ALA A 307 -8.32 11.18 17.28
N LEU A 308 -8.19 12.03 18.29
CA LEU A 308 -7.37 11.84 19.49
C LEU A 308 -8.18 11.92 20.80
N SER A 309 -9.51 11.99 20.69
CA SER A 309 -10.42 11.68 21.80
C SER A 309 -10.73 10.19 21.69
N GLY A 310 -10.25 9.36 22.62
CA GLY A 310 -10.33 7.89 22.58
C GLY A 310 -11.73 7.30 22.76
N ASP A 311 -12.76 8.06 22.40
CA ASP A 311 -14.16 7.95 22.81
C ASP A 311 -15.09 8.32 21.63
N ASP A 312 -14.74 7.96 20.39
CA ASP A 312 -15.59 8.15 19.19
C ASP A 312 -16.98 7.45 19.30
N LEU A 313 -17.19 6.62 20.34
CA LEU A 313 -18.46 6.00 20.72
C LEU A 313 -19.20 6.73 21.88
N ALA A 314 -18.55 7.65 22.60
CA ALA A 314 -19.07 8.25 23.83
C ALA A 314 -19.41 9.74 23.69
N MET A 315 -20.72 10.03 23.69
CA MET A 315 -21.30 11.32 24.07
C MET A 315 -20.79 12.59 23.37
N THR A 316 -21.40 12.92 22.22
CA THR A 316 -21.78 14.32 21.98
C THR A 316 -23.30 14.45 21.82
N SER A 317 -23.97 14.90 22.88
CA SER A 317 -25.34 15.40 22.77
C SER A 317 -25.39 16.54 21.75
N VAL A 318 -26.41 16.54 20.88
CA VAL A 318 -26.54 17.46 19.72
C VAL A 318 -25.57 17.13 18.56
N GLY A 319 -25.68 15.92 18.00
CA GLY A 319 -25.07 15.57 16.72
C GLY A 319 -25.59 14.23 16.16
N THR A 320 -26.11 14.25 14.93
CA THR A 320 -26.38 13.02 14.17
C THR A 320 -25.09 12.56 13.46
N PRO A 321 -24.77 11.25 13.41
CA PRO A 321 -23.58 10.71 12.73
C PRO A 321 -23.75 10.64 11.20
N GLU A 322 -23.99 11.79 10.58
CA GLU A 322 -24.52 11.96 9.21
C GLU A 322 -23.63 11.43 8.05
N SER A 323 -22.38 11.06 8.31
CA SER A 323 -21.45 10.52 7.30
C SER A 323 -20.52 9.40 7.82
N MET A 324 -20.88 8.77 8.95
CA MET A 324 -20.17 7.58 9.43
C MET A 324 -20.30 6.43 8.42
N SER A 325 -19.23 5.63 8.31
CA SER A 325 -19.20 4.43 7.49
C SER A 325 -19.51 3.17 8.31
N PRO A 326 -19.89 2.05 7.66
CA PRO A 326 -20.29 0.81 8.33
C PRO A 326 -19.26 0.26 9.29
N GLU A 327 -17.97 0.38 8.96
CA GLU A 327 -16.87 0.00 9.84
C GLU A 327 -16.88 0.81 11.15
N ILE A 328 -17.12 2.13 11.09
CA ILE A 328 -17.20 3.00 12.28
C ILE A 328 -18.45 2.67 13.11
N CYS A 329 -19.57 2.37 12.45
CA CYS A 329 -20.80 1.94 13.13
C CYS A 329 -20.64 0.57 13.85
N ARG A 330 -19.59 -0.20 13.53
CA ARG A 330 -19.20 -1.45 14.19
C ARG A 330 -18.00 -1.29 15.15
N GLY A 331 -17.46 -0.09 15.32
CA GLY A 331 -16.28 0.18 16.17
C GLY A 331 -14.93 -0.24 15.55
N GLU A 332 -14.88 -0.49 14.24
CA GLU A 332 -13.65 -0.79 13.51
C GLU A 332 -12.82 0.48 13.23
N ARG A 333 -11.54 0.33 12.85
CA ARG A 333 -10.61 1.46 12.68
C ARG A 333 -10.92 2.29 11.42
N TYR A 334 -10.97 3.63 11.56
CA TYR A 334 -11.09 4.58 10.45
C TYR A 334 -9.87 4.54 9.53
N GLY A 335 -10.08 4.53 8.21
CA GLY A 335 -9.01 4.55 7.21
C GLY A 335 -9.38 5.30 5.93
N LYS A 336 -8.51 5.27 4.90
CA LYS A 336 -8.74 5.99 3.63
C LYS A 336 -10.08 5.60 2.98
N LYS A 337 -10.47 4.32 3.03
CA LYS A 337 -11.76 3.83 2.51
C LYS A 337 -12.98 4.34 3.29
N SER A 338 -12.81 4.85 4.51
CA SER A 338 -13.85 5.52 5.30
C SER A 338 -14.10 6.94 4.80
N ASP A 339 -13.04 7.70 4.47
CA ASP A 339 -13.18 8.97 3.75
C ASP A 339 -13.86 8.76 2.37
N ILE A 340 -13.59 7.65 1.67
CA ILE A 340 -14.28 7.31 0.39
C ILE A 340 -15.79 7.14 0.57
N TRP A 341 -16.23 6.46 1.64
CA TRP A 341 -17.66 6.34 1.96
C TRP A 341 -18.28 7.70 2.26
N SER A 342 -17.61 8.51 3.09
CA SER A 342 -18.08 9.86 3.42
C SER A 342 -18.13 10.76 2.17
N LEU A 343 -17.19 10.63 1.24
CA LEU A 343 -17.20 11.30 -0.07
C LEU A 343 -18.35 10.79 -0.96
N GLY A 344 -18.68 9.50 -0.89
CA GLY A 344 -19.84 8.89 -1.56
C GLY A 344 -21.16 9.45 -1.02
N CYS A 345 -21.25 9.67 0.30
CA CYS A 345 -22.40 10.34 0.92
C CYS A 345 -22.54 11.79 0.43
N VAL A 346 -21.44 12.51 0.19
CA VAL A 346 -21.47 13.88 -0.39
C VAL A 346 -21.90 13.86 -1.86
N LEU A 347 -21.41 12.92 -2.66
CA LEU A 347 -21.86 12.73 -4.05
C LEU A 347 -23.35 12.41 -4.12
N TYR A 348 -23.83 11.52 -3.24
CA TYR A 348 -25.25 11.23 -3.08
C TYR A 348 -26.04 12.50 -2.70
N GLU A 349 -25.56 13.30 -1.74
CA GLU A 349 -26.28 14.50 -1.30
C GLU A 349 -26.40 15.58 -2.40
N MET A 350 -25.37 15.72 -3.25
CA MET A 350 -25.44 16.57 -4.46
C MET A 350 -26.44 16.04 -5.49
N THR A 351 -26.56 14.71 -5.59
CA THR A 351 -27.40 14.03 -6.58
C THR A 351 -28.88 14.06 -6.17
N MET A 352 -29.18 13.63 -4.94
CA MET A 352 -30.55 13.38 -4.47
C MET A 352 -31.14 14.53 -3.64
N LEU A 353 -30.35 15.57 -3.36
CA LEU A 353 -30.69 16.72 -2.51
C LEU A 353 -31.03 16.40 -1.03
N LYS A 354 -30.88 15.13 -0.66
CA LYS A 354 -31.06 14.53 0.68
C LYS A 354 -29.91 13.56 0.94
N ARG A 355 -29.74 13.11 2.18
CA ARG A 355 -28.68 12.15 2.54
C ARG A 355 -29.08 10.72 2.17
N PRO A 356 -28.12 9.80 2.00
CA PRO A 356 -28.43 8.39 1.75
C PRO A 356 -29.09 7.73 2.96
N PHE A 357 -28.64 8.07 4.18
CA PHE A 357 -29.12 7.47 5.43
C PHE A 357 -29.76 8.53 6.33
N GLU A 358 -31.08 8.47 6.49
CA GLU A 358 -31.83 9.26 7.48
C GLU A 358 -32.79 8.34 8.27
N ALA A 359 -32.93 8.63 9.56
CA ALA A 359 -33.57 7.77 10.57
C ALA A 359 -34.04 8.63 11.76
N GLN A 360 -35.00 8.13 12.55
CA GLN A 360 -35.50 8.81 13.75
C GLN A 360 -34.66 8.52 14.99
N SER A 361 -33.85 7.46 14.99
CA SER A 361 -32.97 7.10 16.10
C SER A 361 -31.56 6.71 15.64
N LEU A 362 -30.57 6.79 16.54
CA LEU A 362 -29.18 6.39 16.26
C LEU A 362 -29.05 4.89 15.94
N PRO A 363 -29.71 3.94 16.65
CA PRO A 363 -29.63 2.53 16.30
C PRO A 363 -30.20 2.23 14.91
N GLU A 364 -31.36 2.81 14.56
CA GLU A 364 -31.96 2.69 13.23
C GLU A 364 -31.03 3.25 12.13
N MET A 365 -30.31 4.34 12.41
CA MET A 365 -29.31 4.90 11.50
C MET A 365 -28.14 3.94 11.29
N PHE A 366 -27.61 3.34 12.36
CA PHE A 366 -26.54 2.34 12.27
C PHE A 366 -27.00 1.08 11.52
N THR A 367 -28.22 0.59 11.75
CA THR A 367 -28.79 -0.52 10.97
C THR A 367 -28.81 -0.20 9.47
N LYS A 368 -29.38 0.95 9.08
CA LYS A 368 -29.44 1.37 7.67
C LYS A 368 -28.06 1.53 7.04
N ILE A 369 -27.10 2.13 7.75
CA ILE A 369 -25.72 2.27 7.29
C ILE A 369 -25.08 0.89 7.10
N CYS A 370 -25.15 0.00 8.10
CA CYS A 370 -24.54 -1.33 8.02
C CYS A 370 -25.18 -2.23 6.95
N HIS A 371 -26.48 -2.12 6.71
CA HIS A 371 -27.17 -2.82 5.63
C HIS A 371 -27.05 -2.11 4.26
N GLY A 372 -26.50 -0.90 4.19
CA GLY A 372 -26.45 -0.11 2.95
C GLY A 372 -27.83 0.29 2.41
N GLU A 373 -28.82 0.43 3.29
CA GLU A 373 -30.20 0.80 2.94
C GLU A 373 -30.32 2.30 2.65
N TYR A 374 -30.21 2.67 1.37
CA TYR A 374 -30.48 4.03 0.87
C TYR A 374 -31.33 4.01 -0.40
N GLU A 375 -32.04 5.10 -0.68
CA GLU A 375 -32.90 5.21 -1.87
C GLU A 375 -32.05 5.27 -3.15
N PRO A 376 -32.23 4.37 -4.14
CA PRO A 376 -31.44 4.37 -5.36
C PRO A 376 -31.57 5.66 -6.17
N VAL A 377 -30.45 6.12 -6.73
CA VAL A 377 -30.41 7.31 -7.60
C VAL A 377 -31.23 7.04 -8.89
N PRO A 378 -32.21 7.91 -9.26
CA PRO A 378 -33.12 7.65 -10.37
C PRO A 378 -32.45 7.54 -11.74
N SER A 379 -32.74 6.45 -12.44
CA SER A 379 -32.20 6.15 -13.78
C SER A 379 -32.75 7.03 -14.91
N ASN A 380 -33.83 7.76 -14.66
CA ASN A 380 -34.42 8.74 -15.59
C ASN A 380 -33.85 10.17 -15.39
N ALA A 381 -33.05 10.42 -14.36
CA ALA A 381 -32.46 11.72 -14.06
C ALA A 381 -30.92 11.74 -14.19
N PHE A 382 -30.26 10.59 -14.03
CA PHE A 382 -28.80 10.49 -13.94
C PHE A 382 -28.22 9.30 -14.72
N SER A 383 -26.99 9.48 -15.23
CA SER A 383 -26.24 8.50 -16.02
C SER A 383 -26.05 7.16 -15.32
N LYS A 384 -25.71 6.11 -16.07
CA LYS A 384 -25.37 4.81 -15.46
C LYS A 384 -24.07 4.91 -14.66
N GLU A 385 -23.20 5.79 -15.10
CA GLU A 385 -21.84 6.03 -14.64
C GLU A 385 -21.84 6.68 -13.25
N LEU A 386 -22.59 7.78 -13.07
CA LEU A 386 -22.80 8.41 -11.75
C LEU A 386 -23.51 7.45 -10.78
N ARG A 387 -24.54 6.74 -11.23
CA ARG A 387 -25.27 5.78 -10.40
C ARG A 387 -24.39 4.62 -9.92
N LEU A 388 -23.54 4.08 -10.80
CA LEU A 388 -22.58 3.05 -10.46
C LEU A 388 -21.49 3.57 -9.52
N LEU A 389 -21.01 4.82 -9.71
CA LEU A 389 -20.02 5.42 -8.81
C LEU A 389 -20.53 5.52 -7.37
N VAL A 390 -21.76 6.01 -7.18
CA VAL A 390 -22.43 6.07 -5.89
C VAL A 390 -22.53 4.67 -5.27
N GLN A 391 -22.91 3.66 -6.05
CA GLN A 391 -22.99 2.26 -5.60
C GLN A 391 -21.64 1.65 -5.23
N LEU A 392 -20.55 2.02 -5.93
CA LEU A 392 -19.20 1.57 -5.64
C LEU A 392 -18.61 2.23 -4.38
N MET A 393 -18.86 3.53 -4.19
CA MET A 393 -18.38 4.27 -3.01
C MET A 393 -19.16 3.93 -1.74
N LEU A 394 -20.45 3.61 -1.87
CA LEU A 394 -21.32 3.17 -0.77
C LEU A 394 -21.40 1.63 -0.64
N GLN A 395 -20.34 0.90 -1.02
CA GLN A 395 -20.20 -0.51 -0.66
C GLN A 395 -20.02 -0.66 0.86
N GLN A 396 -20.77 -1.58 1.49
CA GLN A 396 -20.66 -1.84 2.93
C GLN A 396 -19.23 -2.23 3.32
N ASP A 397 -18.62 -3.10 2.50
CA ASP A 397 -17.29 -3.65 2.63
C ASP A 397 -16.21 -2.63 2.18
N PRO A 398 -15.31 -2.18 3.06
CA PRO A 398 -14.25 -1.23 2.72
C PRO A 398 -13.27 -1.72 1.65
N SER A 399 -13.12 -3.05 1.46
CA SER A 399 -12.25 -3.60 0.41
C SER A 399 -12.82 -3.33 -0.98
N LYS A 400 -14.14 -3.50 -1.15
CA LYS A 400 -14.88 -3.36 -2.42
C LYS A 400 -15.09 -1.91 -2.87
N ARG A 401 -14.96 -0.93 -1.97
CA ARG A 401 -14.91 0.50 -2.36
C ARG A 401 -13.66 0.77 -3.21
N PRO A 402 -13.72 1.58 -4.28
CA PRO A 402 -12.53 1.98 -5.03
C PRO A 402 -11.55 2.79 -4.15
N SER A 403 -10.27 2.85 -4.53
CA SER A 403 -9.35 3.85 -3.97
C SER A 403 -9.63 5.24 -4.57
N ILE A 404 -9.06 6.31 -4.01
CA ILE A 404 -9.21 7.65 -4.62
C ILE A 404 -8.48 7.71 -5.97
N GLU A 405 -7.39 6.96 -6.09
CA GLU A 405 -6.61 6.77 -7.31
C GLU A 405 -7.41 6.04 -8.40
N ASP A 406 -8.29 5.10 -8.03
CA ASP A 406 -9.19 4.43 -8.97
C ASP A 406 -10.35 5.33 -9.41
N ILE A 407 -10.91 6.13 -8.49
CA ILE A 407 -11.93 7.14 -8.82
C ILE A 407 -11.37 8.16 -9.83
N CYS A 408 -10.11 8.59 -9.68
CA CYS A 408 -9.43 9.46 -10.63
C CYS A 408 -9.26 8.86 -12.04
N ARG A 409 -9.26 7.52 -12.17
CA ARG A 409 -9.08 6.80 -13.44
C ARG A 409 -10.38 6.56 -14.20
N PHE A 410 -11.54 6.69 -13.56
CA PHE A 410 -12.82 6.51 -14.26
C PHE A 410 -13.03 7.64 -15.30
N PRO A 411 -13.26 7.34 -16.60
CA PRO A 411 -13.25 8.36 -17.66
C PRO A 411 -14.22 9.54 -17.45
N PHE A 412 -15.41 9.25 -16.91
CA PHE A 412 -16.43 10.27 -16.61
C PHE A 412 -16.11 11.16 -15.40
N VAL A 413 -15.13 10.77 -14.56
CA VAL A 413 -14.53 11.60 -13.51
C VAL A 413 -13.29 12.33 -14.04
N GLN A 414 -12.48 11.62 -14.85
CA GLN A 414 -11.23 12.12 -15.41
C GLN A 414 -11.43 13.34 -16.33
N ALA A 415 -12.46 13.36 -17.18
CA ALA A 415 -12.72 14.49 -18.07
C ALA A 415 -13.06 15.79 -17.30
N PRO A 416 -13.99 15.81 -16.33
CA PRO A 416 -14.18 16.95 -15.42
C PRO A 416 -12.93 17.37 -14.63
N ILE A 417 -12.07 16.40 -14.22
CA ILE A 417 -10.78 16.70 -13.60
C ILE A 417 -9.86 17.45 -14.58
N GLN A 418 -9.73 16.98 -15.82
CA GLN A 418 -8.87 17.59 -16.83
C GLN A 418 -9.29 19.04 -17.15
N VAL A 419 -10.59 19.29 -17.28
CA VAL A 419 -11.12 20.67 -17.47
C VAL A 419 -10.80 21.55 -16.27
N PHE A 420 -11.03 21.08 -15.04
CA PHE A 420 -10.69 21.89 -13.86
C PHE A 420 -9.20 22.20 -13.76
N LEU A 421 -8.34 21.23 -14.10
CA LEU A 421 -6.88 21.38 -14.10
C LEU A 421 -6.38 22.32 -15.21
N SER A 422 -7.00 22.35 -16.41
CA SER A 422 -6.64 23.34 -17.44
C SER A 422 -6.99 24.76 -16.99
N ASP A 423 -8.20 24.94 -16.46
CA ASP A 423 -8.75 26.25 -16.11
C ASP A 423 -8.00 26.90 -14.93
N HIS A 424 -7.40 26.08 -14.06
CA HIS A 424 -6.71 26.53 -12.84
C HIS A 424 -5.21 26.20 -12.85
N ALA A 425 -4.62 25.87 -14.02
CA ALA A 425 -3.24 25.38 -14.13
C ALA A 425 -2.20 26.27 -13.40
N ALA A 426 -2.32 27.60 -13.53
CA ALA A 426 -1.45 28.54 -12.85
C ALA A 426 -1.63 28.58 -11.32
N GLU A 427 -2.84 28.31 -10.81
CA GLU A 427 -3.09 28.20 -9.36
C GLU A 427 -2.52 26.90 -8.79
N PHE A 428 -2.59 25.80 -9.56
CA PHE A 428 -1.93 24.53 -9.21
C PHE A 428 -0.41 24.63 -9.26
N GLU A 429 0.17 25.31 -10.25
CA GLU A 429 1.61 25.53 -10.32
C GLU A 429 2.08 26.42 -9.15
N LEU A 430 1.37 27.52 -8.86
CA LEU A 430 1.64 28.36 -7.70
C LEU A 430 1.51 27.59 -6.38
N ALA A 431 0.55 26.67 -6.28
CA ALA A 431 0.41 25.78 -5.11
C ALA A 431 1.63 24.86 -4.94
N LEU A 432 2.03 24.14 -6.00
CA LEU A 432 3.21 23.27 -6.00
C LEU A 432 4.50 24.05 -5.69
N GLN A 433 4.69 25.22 -6.30
CA GLN A 433 5.83 26.09 -6.03
C GLN A 433 5.84 26.61 -4.58
N THR A 434 4.68 26.94 -4.02
CA THR A 434 4.60 27.49 -2.65
C THR A 434 4.78 26.38 -1.61
N GLU A 435 4.21 25.20 -1.85
CA GLU A 435 4.48 24.02 -1.03
C GLU A 435 5.97 23.64 -1.06
N ALA A 436 6.60 23.62 -2.23
CA ALA A 436 8.03 23.35 -2.37
C ALA A 436 8.88 24.35 -1.58
N LYS A 437 8.51 25.65 -1.56
CA LYS A 437 9.16 26.68 -0.75
C LYS A 437 8.92 26.49 0.75
N MET A 438 7.73 26.03 1.16
CA MET A 438 7.42 25.73 2.56
C MET A 438 8.13 24.48 3.10
N ASN A 439 8.53 23.57 2.22
CA ASN A 439 9.31 22.36 2.53
C ASN A 439 10.84 22.55 2.41
N GLN A 440 11.33 23.76 2.10
CA GLN A 440 12.75 24.07 2.01
C GLN A 440 13.29 24.73 3.28
N ALA A 441 14.54 24.42 3.64
CA ALA A 441 15.27 25.18 4.64
C ALA A 441 15.57 26.61 4.11
N PRO A 442 15.54 27.65 4.96
CA PRO A 442 15.63 29.03 4.51
C PRO A 442 16.98 29.34 3.85
N GLN A 443 16.93 29.84 2.62
CA GLN A 443 18.06 30.35 1.83
C GLN A 443 17.90 31.87 1.63
N PRO A 444 18.99 32.64 1.45
CA PRO A 444 18.93 34.10 1.35
C PRO A 444 18.37 34.58 0.00
N ASN A 445 17.70 35.73 0.01
CA ASN A 445 16.95 36.30 -1.12
C ASN A 445 17.83 36.66 -2.34
N GLY A 446 17.27 36.48 -3.54
CA GLY A 446 17.79 36.99 -4.82
C GLY A 446 16.68 37.24 -5.85
N MET A 447 16.79 38.37 -6.57
CA MET A 447 15.86 38.99 -7.54
C MET A 447 15.01 38.10 -8.48
N ASN A 448 13.79 38.60 -8.78
CA ASN A 448 13.19 38.92 -10.11
C ASN A 448 13.72 38.20 -11.37
N SER A 449 12.95 37.87 -12.42
CA SER A 449 11.52 38.03 -12.84
C SER A 449 11.36 37.27 -14.19
N VAL A 450 10.19 36.91 -14.76
CA VAL A 450 9.14 37.72 -15.44
C VAL A 450 7.99 36.73 -15.83
N VAL A 451 6.76 37.22 -16.04
CA VAL A 451 5.59 36.43 -16.51
C VAL A 451 5.28 36.72 -18.00
N GLN A 452 4.83 35.72 -18.77
CA GLN A 452 4.12 35.98 -20.04
C GLN A 452 3.01 34.94 -20.35
N HIS A 453 1.81 35.47 -20.66
CA HIS A 453 0.62 34.81 -21.23
C HIS A 453 0.80 34.57 -22.75
N ALA A 454 -0.01 33.82 -23.52
CA ALA A 454 -1.04 32.76 -23.34
C ALA A 454 -1.16 32.01 -24.71
N VAL A 455 -2.21 31.28 -25.13
CA VAL A 455 -3.50 31.79 -25.68
C VAL A 455 -4.38 30.62 -26.22
N GLU A 456 -5.69 30.87 -26.30
CA GLU A 456 -6.85 30.07 -26.80
C GLU A 456 -7.01 30.05 -28.36
N GLN A 457 -7.83 29.24 -29.06
CA GLN A 457 -8.80 28.13 -28.80
C GLN A 457 -8.97 27.28 -30.13
N PRO A 458 -9.91 26.30 -30.28
CA PRO A 458 -10.00 25.33 -31.42
C PRO A 458 -11.08 25.74 -32.47
N PRO A 459 -12.15 24.99 -32.89
CA PRO A 459 -12.45 23.53 -33.02
C PRO A 459 -13.26 23.10 -34.32
N THR A 460 -13.78 21.86 -34.32
CA THR A 460 -15.01 21.37 -35.04
C THR A 460 -14.86 20.70 -36.46
N PRO A 461 -15.92 20.15 -37.12
CA PRO A 461 -15.98 18.70 -37.47
C PRO A 461 -16.56 18.51 -38.92
N PRO A 462 -17.66 17.78 -39.23
CA PRO A 462 -18.18 16.45 -38.84
C PRO A 462 -18.11 15.47 -40.08
N THR A 463 -18.87 14.39 -40.34
CA THR A 463 -20.25 13.90 -40.06
C THR A 463 -20.28 12.39 -40.49
N SER A 464 -21.34 11.56 -40.64
CA SER A 464 -22.82 11.58 -40.51
C SER A 464 -23.40 10.14 -40.76
N ILE A 465 -24.63 9.84 -40.29
CA ILE A 465 -25.71 9.06 -41.01
C ILE A 465 -25.46 7.54 -41.29
N ARG A 466 -26.36 6.53 -41.13
CA ARG A 466 -27.76 6.23 -40.63
C ARG A 466 -27.87 4.67 -40.52
N ASP A 467 -28.89 3.91 -40.09
CA ASP A 467 -30.06 3.92 -39.14
C ASP A 467 -30.40 2.39 -38.93
N HIS A 468 -31.58 1.74 -38.75
CA HIS A 468 -33.03 2.00 -38.62
C HIS A 468 -33.72 0.72 -38.02
N ASP A 469 -34.96 0.84 -37.52
CA ASP A 469 -36.18 -0.05 -37.46
C ASP A 469 -36.09 -1.59 -37.75
N MET A 470 -36.92 -2.56 -37.27
CA MET A 470 -38.10 -2.73 -36.36
C MET A 470 -38.45 -4.27 -36.28
N GLU A 471 -39.30 -4.91 -35.44
CA GLU A 471 -40.07 -4.57 -34.21
C GLU A 471 -40.23 -5.82 -33.26
N SER A 472 -41.41 -6.46 -33.12
CA SER A 472 -41.80 -7.55 -32.15
C SER A 472 -43.16 -8.22 -32.60
N PRO A 473 -43.98 -9.02 -31.83
CA PRO A 473 -43.89 -9.58 -30.46
C PRO A 473 -44.50 -11.04 -30.22
N MET A 474 -44.54 -11.50 -28.95
CA MET A 474 -45.47 -12.53 -28.33
C MET A 474 -45.38 -14.04 -28.76
N ASN A 475 -45.79 -15.08 -27.98
CA ASN A 475 -46.18 -15.27 -26.55
C ASN A 475 -46.21 -16.77 -26.14
N HIS A 476 -46.05 -17.09 -24.82
CA HIS A 476 -46.62 -18.21 -24.00
C HIS A 476 -46.59 -19.70 -24.49
N SER A 477 -46.66 -20.76 -23.65
CA SER A 477 -46.42 -20.96 -22.20
C SER A 477 -46.43 -22.46 -21.80
N ASP A 478 -45.50 -22.87 -20.92
CA ASP A 478 -45.58 -23.89 -19.82
C ASP A 478 -46.27 -25.28 -19.91
N SER A 479 -45.72 -26.18 -19.07
CA SER A 479 -46.25 -27.47 -18.57
C SER A 479 -46.15 -28.67 -19.51
N LEU A 480 -45.42 -29.77 -19.24
CA LEU A 480 -45.14 -30.53 -17.99
C LEU A 480 -46.33 -31.29 -17.37
N ARG A 481 -47.21 -31.89 -18.21
CA ARG A 481 -47.88 -33.16 -17.85
C ARG A 481 -48.48 -33.90 -19.05
N GLU A 482 -47.80 -34.96 -19.48
CA GLU A 482 -48.36 -36.32 -19.69
C GLU A 482 -47.21 -37.23 -20.19
N MET A 483 -46.75 -38.27 -19.47
CA MET A 483 -47.42 -39.36 -18.74
C MET A 483 -48.05 -40.43 -19.65
N ALA A 484 -47.24 -41.40 -20.11
CA ALA A 484 -47.66 -42.80 -20.19
C ALA A 484 -46.44 -43.73 -20.17
N ILE A 485 -46.40 -44.70 -19.24
CA ILE A 485 -45.37 -45.74 -19.19
C ILE A 485 -45.97 -47.07 -19.69
N SER A 486 -45.54 -47.52 -20.87
CA SER A 486 -45.64 -48.92 -21.36
C SER A 486 -44.85 -49.01 -22.68
N SER A 487 -44.23 -50.13 -23.07
CA SER A 487 -44.28 -51.50 -22.56
C SER A 487 -42.93 -52.23 -22.71
N GLN A 488 -42.83 -53.46 -22.22
CA GLN A 488 -41.60 -54.27 -22.18
C GLN A 488 -41.26 -54.93 -23.54
N VAL A 489 -39.96 -55.07 -23.84
CA VAL A 489 -39.38 -56.28 -24.45
C VAL A 489 -38.01 -56.54 -23.80
N VAL A 490 -37.68 -57.80 -23.52
CA VAL A 490 -36.35 -58.22 -23.02
C VAL A 490 -35.50 -58.70 -24.20
N GLY A 491 -34.30 -58.14 -24.37
CA GLY A 491 -33.35 -58.59 -25.39
C GLY A 491 -32.03 -57.85 -25.29
N LEU A 492 -30.94 -58.62 -25.18
CA LEU A 492 -29.55 -58.19 -25.10
C LEU A 492 -29.23 -56.94 -25.93
N ASP A 493 -28.94 -55.83 -25.25
CA ASP A 493 -27.86 -54.94 -25.71
C ASP A 493 -26.80 -54.94 -24.61
N ILE A 494 -25.54 -55.09 -25.01
CA ILE A 494 -24.41 -54.78 -24.14
C ILE A 494 -24.58 -53.30 -23.78
N HIS A 495 -24.17 -52.85 -22.58
CA HIS A 495 -24.00 -51.42 -22.35
C HIS A 495 -23.03 -50.91 -23.42
N LYS A 496 -23.57 -50.33 -24.51
CA LYS A 496 -22.79 -49.57 -25.47
C LYS A 496 -22.15 -48.50 -24.61
N PRO A 497 -20.82 -48.53 -24.41
CA PRO A 497 -20.18 -47.59 -23.52
C PRO A 497 -20.63 -46.22 -23.97
N THR A 498 -21.15 -45.45 -23.02
CA THR A 498 -21.70 -44.13 -23.32
C THR A 498 -20.69 -43.36 -24.17
N PRO A 499 -21.12 -42.47 -25.07
CA PRO A 499 -20.17 -41.71 -25.88
C PRO A 499 -19.05 -41.08 -25.02
N PHE A 500 -19.38 -40.68 -23.79
CA PHE A 500 -18.46 -40.34 -22.70
C PHE A 500 -17.45 -41.45 -22.30
N GLU A 501 -17.88 -42.66 -21.94
CA GLU A 501 -16.99 -43.80 -21.62
C GLU A 501 -16.06 -44.20 -22.77
N LEU A 502 -16.50 -44.09 -24.02
CA LEU A 502 -15.64 -44.31 -25.20
C LEU A 502 -14.45 -43.33 -25.20
N LEU A 503 -14.65 -42.14 -24.65
CA LEU A 503 -13.69 -41.05 -24.67
C LEU A 503 -12.74 -41.04 -23.48
N SER A 504 -13.18 -41.39 -22.26
CA SER A 504 -12.23 -41.75 -21.18
C SER A 504 -11.25 -42.82 -21.70
N ARG A 505 -11.78 -43.90 -22.29
CA ARG A 505 -10.99 -44.99 -22.87
C ARG A 505 -10.14 -44.59 -24.08
N SER A 506 -10.42 -43.48 -24.75
CA SER A 506 -9.54 -42.94 -25.81
C SER A 506 -8.28 -42.31 -25.21
N PHE A 507 -8.41 -41.51 -24.16
CA PHE A 507 -7.29 -40.89 -23.45
C PHE A 507 -6.43 -41.95 -22.71
N ASP A 508 -7.04 -43.04 -22.25
CA ASP A 508 -6.39 -44.10 -21.46
C ASP A 508 -5.67 -45.19 -22.31
N ARG A 509 -5.52 -45.00 -23.62
CA ARG A 509 -4.80 -45.93 -24.53
C ARG A 509 -3.27 -45.69 -24.63
N VAL A 510 -2.64 -45.36 -23.50
CA VAL A 510 -1.19 -45.51 -23.31
C VAL A 510 -1.01 -46.57 -22.23
N VAL A 511 -0.14 -47.57 -22.45
CA VAL A 511 0.17 -48.58 -21.42
C VAL A 511 0.87 -47.86 -20.27
N PRO A 512 0.32 -47.87 -19.05
CA PRO A 512 0.93 -47.14 -17.94
C PRO A 512 2.20 -47.85 -17.49
N THR A 513 3.35 -47.28 -17.86
CA THR A 513 4.55 -47.34 -17.02
C THR A 513 4.27 -46.60 -15.71
N GLU A 514 4.89 -47.04 -14.61
CA GLU A 514 4.57 -46.59 -13.24
C GLU A 514 4.72 -45.08 -12.97
N GLU A 515 5.28 -44.32 -13.92
CA GLU A 515 5.45 -42.86 -13.87
C GLU A 515 4.26 -42.04 -14.43
N ASP A 516 3.41 -42.60 -15.31
CA ASP A 516 2.38 -41.84 -16.04
C ASP A 516 1.08 -41.66 -15.23
N SER A 517 1.05 -40.61 -14.41
CA SER A 517 -0.01 -40.30 -13.41
C SER A 517 -0.92 -39.11 -13.79
N LEU A 518 -1.17 -38.88 -15.08
CA LEU A 518 -1.82 -37.64 -15.57
C LEU A 518 -3.35 -37.73 -15.72
N SER A 519 -4.06 -36.76 -15.13
CA SER A 519 -5.52 -36.63 -15.18
C SER A 519 -6.08 -36.38 -16.60
N LEU A 520 -7.39 -36.51 -16.79
CA LEU A 520 -8.06 -36.10 -18.04
C LEU A 520 -7.93 -34.57 -18.26
N SER A 521 -8.07 -33.78 -17.20
CA SER A 521 -7.83 -32.32 -17.21
C SER A 521 -6.43 -31.97 -17.71
N ASP A 522 -5.40 -32.68 -17.20
CA ASP A 522 -4.01 -32.50 -17.59
C ASP A 522 -3.72 -32.87 -19.04
N ARG A 523 -4.36 -33.94 -19.54
CA ARG A 523 -4.23 -34.40 -20.93
C ARG A 523 -4.92 -33.43 -21.89
N LEU A 524 -6.12 -32.94 -21.56
CA LEU A 524 -6.84 -31.94 -22.35
C LEU A 524 -6.14 -30.57 -22.34
N ARG A 525 -5.61 -30.12 -21.19
CA ARG A 525 -4.85 -28.87 -21.06
C ARG A 525 -3.63 -28.83 -21.99
N CYS A 526 -3.01 -29.97 -22.26
CA CYS A 526 -1.90 -30.09 -23.21
C CYS A 526 -2.31 -30.13 -24.70
N LEU A 527 -3.60 -30.04 -25.02
CA LEU A 527 -4.15 -30.03 -26.39
C LEU A 527 -4.79 -28.69 -26.78
N VAL A 528 -5.07 -27.82 -25.80
CA VAL A 528 -5.74 -26.52 -26.01
C VAL A 528 -4.71 -25.45 -26.36
N THR A 529 -4.90 -24.79 -27.51
CA THR A 529 -4.12 -23.59 -27.90
C THR A 529 -4.98 -22.35 -27.64
N PRO A 530 -4.59 -21.41 -26.76
CA PRO A 530 -5.37 -20.20 -26.52
C PRO A 530 -5.31 -19.29 -27.76
N ARG A 531 -6.47 -18.92 -28.32
CA ARG A 531 -6.53 -18.05 -29.51
C ARG A 531 -6.68 -16.56 -29.20
N GLU A 532 -7.31 -16.22 -28.07
CA GLU A 532 -7.49 -14.84 -27.62
C GLU A 532 -7.02 -14.68 -26.16
N ILE A 533 -5.86 -14.05 -25.95
CA ILE A 533 -5.45 -13.57 -24.62
C ILE A 533 -6.06 -12.17 -24.43
N LYS A 534 -7.19 -12.08 -23.70
CA LYS A 534 -7.91 -10.82 -23.46
C LYS A 534 -7.17 -9.96 -22.44
N VAL A 535 -6.25 -9.12 -22.97
CA VAL A 535 -5.27 -8.27 -22.28
C VAL A 535 -5.79 -7.49 -21.06
N ASN A 536 -7.08 -7.12 -21.04
CA ASN A 536 -7.68 -6.36 -19.94
C ASN A 536 -7.88 -7.15 -18.63
N PHE A 537 -7.66 -8.47 -18.61
CA PHE A 537 -7.56 -9.25 -17.37
C PHE A 537 -6.16 -9.11 -16.74
N TYR A 538 -5.79 -7.87 -16.36
CA TYR A 538 -4.54 -7.58 -15.63
C TYR A 538 -4.62 -8.04 -14.17
N SER A 539 -4.54 -9.35 -14.01
CA SER A 539 -4.48 -10.11 -12.76
C SER A 539 -3.58 -11.32 -13.01
N SER A 540 -2.86 -11.78 -12.00
CA SER A 540 -1.79 -12.77 -12.06
C SER A 540 -2.22 -14.22 -12.38
N TYR A 541 -3.38 -14.41 -13.00
CA TYR A 541 -3.98 -15.72 -13.26
C TYR A 541 -3.49 -16.34 -14.58
N PRO A 542 -2.92 -17.56 -14.56
CA PRO A 542 -2.54 -18.25 -15.80
C PRO A 542 -3.76 -18.60 -16.68
N MET A 543 -3.64 -18.33 -17.97
CA MET A 543 -4.50 -18.76 -19.09
C MET A 543 -5.98 -19.06 -18.77
N VAL A 544 -6.85 -18.11 -19.14
CA VAL A 544 -8.21 -18.46 -19.59
C VAL A 544 -8.16 -18.99 -21.03
N VAL A 545 -8.94 -20.04 -21.31
CA VAL A 545 -9.14 -20.64 -22.63
C VAL A 545 -10.60 -20.53 -23.03
N THR A 546 -10.92 -20.41 -24.32
CA THR A 546 -12.31 -20.33 -24.75
C THR A 546 -13.01 -21.69 -24.74
N GLY A 547 -14.33 -21.69 -24.61
CA GLY A 547 -15.16 -22.87 -24.84
C GLY A 547 -14.95 -23.48 -26.22
N GLN A 548 -14.73 -22.65 -27.24
CA GLN A 548 -14.44 -23.10 -28.59
C GLN A 548 -13.09 -23.83 -28.69
N ASP A 549 -12.04 -23.33 -28.04
CA ASP A 549 -10.72 -23.96 -28.05
C ASP A 549 -10.73 -25.32 -27.34
N LEU A 550 -11.48 -25.45 -26.24
CA LEU A 550 -11.72 -26.72 -25.54
C LEU A 550 -12.40 -27.76 -26.44
N VAL A 551 -13.50 -27.36 -27.10
CA VAL A 551 -14.25 -28.23 -28.04
C VAL A 551 -13.37 -28.68 -29.20
N GLN A 552 -12.61 -27.76 -29.81
CA GLN A 552 -11.77 -28.11 -30.97
C GLN A 552 -10.58 -28.99 -30.59
N ALA A 553 -9.93 -28.75 -29.44
CA ALA A 553 -8.85 -29.61 -28.93
C ALA A 553 -9.33 -31.05 -28.69
N PHE A 554 -10.53 -31.19 -28.14
CA PHE A 554 -11.17 -32.47 -27.87
C PHE A 554 -11.54 -33.22 -29.16
N GLN A 555 -12.23 -32.56 -30.09
CA GLN A 555 -12.64 -33.14 -31.38
C GLN A 555 -11.43 -33.59 -32.21
N ALA A 556 -10.37 -32.77 -32.25
CA ALA A 556 -9.13 -33.10 -32.95
C ALA A 556 -8.38 -34.29 -32.34
N ASN A 557 -8.41 -34.45 -31.02
CA ASN A 557 -7.79 -35.61 -30.37
C ASN A 557 -8.59 -36.91 -30.62
N TYR A 558 -9.93 -36.86 -30.50
CA TYR A 558 -10.77 -38.03 -30.76
C TYR A 558 -10.60 -38.53 -32.20
N ALA A 559 -10.76 -37.66 -33.21
CA ALA A 559 -10.62 -38.03 -34.61
C ALA A 559 -9.23 -38.62 -34.97
N LYS A 560 -8.18 -38.21 -34.23
CA LYS A 560 -6.82 -38.73 -34.37
C LYS A 560 -6.63 -40.11 -33.72
N GLN A 561 -7.28 -40.36 -32.58
CA GLN A 561 -7.20 -41.66 -31.88
C GLN A 561 -8.17 -42.70 -32.46
N HIS A 562 -9.26 -42.25 -33.07
CA HIS A 562 -10.35 -43.06 -33.61
C HIS A 562 -10.59 -42.81 -35.12
N PRO A 563 -9.56 -42.96 -36.00
CA PRO A 563 -9.67 -42.62 -37.43
C PRO A 563 -10.62 -43.53 -38.24
N ALA A 564 -11.14 -44.61 -37.64
CA ALA A 564 -12.15 -45.48 -38.23
C ALA A 564 -13.59 -45.11 -37.83
N ASP A 565 -13.79 -44.40 -36.72
CA ASP A 565 -15.11 -44.14 -36.15
C ASP A 565 -15.74 -42.91 -36.82
N ARG A 566 -16.64 -43.16 -37.78
CA ARG A 566 -17.38 -42.13 -38.52
C ARG A 566 -18.52 -41.52 -37.70
N LEU A 567 -18.20 -40.92 -36.55
CA LEU A 567 -19.15 -40.07 -35.83
C LEU A 567 -19.48 -38.81 -36.65
N ASN A 568 -20.72 -38.33 -36.54
CA ASN A 568 -21.10 -37.03 -37.12
C ASN A 568 -20.64 -35.87 -36.22
N ASN A 569 -20.60 -34.66 -36.77
CA ASN A 569 -20.13 -33.47 -36.04
C ASN A 569 -20.99 -33.15 -34.80
N GLU A 570 -22.29 -33.48 -34.81
CA GLU A 570 -23.19 -33.27 -33.68
C GLU A 570 -22.83 -34.17 -32.50
N THR A 571 -22.65 -35.48 -32.74
CA THR A 571 -22.18 -36.41 -31.70
C THR A 571 -20.83 -35.96 -31.15
N LEU A 572 -19.90 -35.55 -32.03
CA LEU A 572 -18.59 -35.01 -31.63
C LEU A 572 -18.66 -33.68 -30.86
N LEU A 573 -19.77 -32.93 -30.96
CA LEU A 573 -19.99 -31.69 -30.23
C LEU A 573 -20.58 -31.98 -28.84
N ASP A 574 -21.63 -32.81 -28.77
CA ASP A 574 -22.22 -33.28 -27.50
C ASP A 574 -21.19 -33.99 -26.63
N LEU A 575 -20.31 -34.78 -27.25
CA LEU A 575 -19.17 -35.41 -26.58
C LEU A 575 -18.23 -34.40 -25.91
N ALA A 576 -17.89 -33.32 -26.60
CA ALA A 576 -17.03 -32.28 -26.07
C ALA A 576 -17.73 -31.52 -24.92
N TYR A 577 -19.03 -31.24 -25.05
CA TYR A 577 -19.81 -30.60 -23.99
C TYR A 577 -19.91 -31.45 -22.73
N ASN A 578 -20.15 -32.76 -22.85
CA ASN A 578 -20.20 -33.66 -21.70
C ASN A 578 -18.84 -33.74 -20.97
N ALA A 579 -17.72 -33.76 -21.70
CA ALA A 579 -16.39 -33.74 -21.09
C ALA A 579 -16.06 -32.41 -20.40
N ILE A 580 -16.44 -31.27 -20.99
CA ILE A 580 -16.33 -29.94 -20.35
C ILE A 580 -17.19 -29.88 -19.08
N HIS A 581 -18.40 -30.44 -19.14
CA HIS A 581 -19.34 -30.49 -18.01
C HIS A 581 -18.84 -31.38 -16.87
N GLU A 582 -18.27 -32.55 -17.16
CA GLU A 582 -17.65 -33.40 -16.14
C GLU A 582 -16.45 -32.70 -15.48
N LEU A 583 -15.58 -32.05 -16.27
CA LEU A 583 -14.44 -31.31 -15.72
C LEU A 583 -14.87 -30.14 -14.80
N LEU A 584 -16.03 -29.52 -15.06
CA LEU A 584 -16.65 -28.54 -14.15
C LEU A 584 -17.19 -29.20 -12.85
N GLN A 585 -17.82 -30.37 -12.96
CA GLN A 585 -18.32 -31.15 -11.81
C GLN A 585 -17.19 -31.69 -10.92
N GLN A 586 -16.09 -32.17 -11.51
CA GLN A 586 -14.86 -32.57 -10.82
C GLN A 586 -14.03 -31.36 -10.34
N HIS A 587 -14.52 -30.12 -10.56
CA HIS A 587 -13.84 -28.83 -10.31
C HIS A 587 -12.50 -28.62 -11.04
N SER A 588 -12.03 -29.62 -11.78
CA SER A 588 -10.82 -29.63 -12.63
C SER A 588 -10.80 -28.58 -13.75
N LEU A 589 -11.94 -27.91 -13.98
CA LEU A 589 -12.15 -26.75 -14.84
C LEU A 589 -13.12 -25.79 -14.13
N HIS A 590 -12.92 -24.48 -14.26
CA HIS A 590 -13.83 -23.45 -13.74
C HIS A 590 -14.24 -22.52 -14.87
N LEU A 591 -15.53 -22.13 -14.91
CA LEU A 591 -16.01 -21.01 -15.74
C LEU A 591 -15.63 -19.69 -15.04
N VAL A 592 -14.87 -18.85 -15.74
CA VAL A 592 -14.38 -17.54 -15.24
C VAL A 592 -15.30 -16.40 -15.69
N TYR A 593 -15.84 -16.49 -16.91
CA TYR A 593 -16.75 -15.52 -17.49
C TYR A 593 -17.58 -16.17 -18.60
N GLY A 594 -18.84 -15.79 -18.75
CA GLY A 594 -19.69 -16.17 -19.88
C GLY A 594 -21.08 -16.66 -19.47
N ASN A 595 -22.08 -16.30 -20.28
CA ASN A 595 -23.48 -16.74 -20.14
C ASN A 595 -23.97 -17.47 -21.42
N SER A 596 -23.05 -17.82 -22.32
CA SER A 596 -23.33 -18.46 -23.62
C SER A 596 -23.27 -20.00 -23.49
N PRO A 597 -23.63 -20.78 -24.54
CA PRO A 597 -23.40 -22.22 -24.55
C PRO A 597 -21.93 -22.59 -24.33
N LEU A 598 -21.65 -23.76 -23.72
CA LEU A 598 -20.31 -24.17 -23.26
C LEU A 598 -19.19 -24.05 -24.32
N GLY A 599 -19.51 -24.18 -25.61
CA GLY A 599 -18.56 -24.06 -26.72
C GLY A 599 -18.37 -22.66 -27.31
N SER A 600 -18.98 -21.61 -26.74
CA SER A 600 -18.80 -20.25 -27.27
C SER A 600 -17.39 -19.70 -27.02
N VAL A 601 -16.99 -18.75 -27.85
CA VAL A 601 -15.82 -17.88 -27.63
C VAL A 601 -16.02 -16.90 -26.47
N ASP A 602 -17.27 -16.62 -26.10
CA ASP A 602 -17.60 -15.75 -24.95
C ASP A 602 -17.31 -16.41 -23.60
N ASN A 603 -17.39 -17.75 -23.56
CA ASN A 603 -17.19 -18.52 -22.35
C ASN A 603 -15.69 -18.75 -22.15
N LEU A 604 -15.15 -18.14 -21.10
CA LEU A 604 -13.76 -18.24 -20.69
C LEU A 604 -13.64 -19.20 -19.51
N PHE A 605 -12.85 -20.26 -19.69
CA PHE A 605 -12.60 -21.27 -18.67
C PHE A 605 -11.15 -21.23 -18.20
N ARG A 606 -10.92 -21.54 -16.92
CA ARG A 606 -9.58 -21.77 -16.35
C ARG A 606 -9.52 -23.21 -15.85
N PHE A 607 -8.61 -24.03 -16.37
CA PHE A 607 -8.31 -25.34 -15.78
C PHE A 607 -7.87 -25.14 -14.33
N GLN A 608 -8.22 -26.06 -13.44
CA GLN A 608 -7.88 -25.95 -12.01
C GLN A 608 -6.38 -25.68 -11.79
N ILE A 609 -6.11 -24.67 -10.98
CA ILE A 609 -4.80 -24.24 -10.47
C ILE A 609 -5.09 -23.89 -9.01
N ASP A 610 -4.89 -24.85 -8.12
CA ASP A 610 -5.64 -24.98 -6.86
C ASP A 610 -5.74 -23.71 -6.00
N THR A 611 -6.88 -23.02 -6.08
CA THR A 611 -7.38 -22.14 -5.01
C THR A 611 -8.90 -22.18 -4.94
N ARG A 612 -9.42 -22.03 -3.72
CA ARG A 612 -10.86 -21.85 -3.45
C ARG A 612 -11.31 -20.41 -3.72
N ASP A 613 -10.37 -19.47 -3.67
CA ASP A 613 -10.59 -18.02 -3.57
C ASP A 613 -9.97 -17.25 -4.75
N GLY A 614 -9.76 -17.92 -5.88
CA GLY A 614 -9.31 -17.35 -7.15
C GLY A 614 -7.79 -17.11 -7.28
N SER A 615 -7.11 -16.72 -6.20
CA SER A 615 -5.67 -16.37 -6.14
C SER A 615 -4.75 -17.30 -6.95
N PRO A 616 -3.66 -16.79 -7.57
CA PRO A 616 -2.76 -17.62 -8.36
C PRO A 616 -1.76 -18.28 -7.43
N LEU A 617 -1.92 -19.58 -7.20
CA LEU A 617 -0.91 -20.37 -6.50
C LEU A 617 -0.02 -21.10 -7.50
N ASN A 618 1.26 -20.74 -7.50
CA ASN A 618 2.33 -21.48 -8.18
C ASN A 618 2.60 -22.87 -7.54
N THR A 619 1.93 -23.19 -6.43
CA THR A 619 1.92 -24.51 -5.79
C THR A 619 0.82 -25.40 -6.37
N ARG A 620 0.99 -25.81 -7.64
CA ARG A 620 -0.03 -26.52 -8.44
C ARG A 620 -0.21 -28.02 -8.12
N TYR A 621 0.24 -28.44 -6.95
CA TYR A 621 -0.08 -29.72 -6.35
C TYR A 621 -0.19 -29.50 -4.84
N LEU A 622 -1.16 -30.15 -4.20
CA LEU A 622 -1.06 -30.48 -2.78
C LEU A 622 -0.01 -31.59 -2.64
N ALA A 623 0.83 -31.51 -1.61
CA ALA A 623 1.71 -32.63 -1.27
C ALA A 623 0.86 -33.89 -1.05
N PRO A 624 1.09 -35.01 -1.78
CA PRO A 624 0.30 -36.22 -1.63
C PRO A 624 0.30 -36.70 -0.17
N THR A 625 -0.83 -37.21 0.34
CA THR A 625 -0.96 -37.57 1.77
C THR A 625 0.01 -38.66 2.26
N ASN A 626 0.72 -39.32 1.34
CA ASN A 626 1.77 -40.32 1.61
C ASN A 626 3.20 -39.82 1.36
N THR A 627 3.45 -38.57 0.92
CA THR A 627 4.83 -38.06 0.89
C THR A 627 5.30 -37.79 2.32
N ALA A 628 6.09 -38.72 2.85
CA ALA A 628 6.74 -38.58 4.15
C ALA A 628 7.52 -37.25 4.21
N SER A 629 7.49 -36.60 5.38
CA SER A 629 8.21 -35.35 5.63
C SER A 629 9.70 -35.52 5.32
N THR A 630 10.18 -34.85 4.27
CA THR A 630 11.59 -34.91 3.90
C THR A 630 12.39 -34.06 4.88
N ASP A 631 13.06 -34.74 5.83
CA ASP A 631 13.97 -34.13 6.83
C ASP A 631 15.27 -33.54 6.22
N GLN A 632 15.25 -33.27 4.90
CA GLN A 632 16.34 -32.72 4.09
C GLN A 632 15.83 -31.55 3.22
N PRO A 633 15.33 -30.44 3.81
CA PRO A 633 14.82 -29.25 3.11
C PRO A 633 15.74 -28.73 2.00
N LEU A 634 17.05 -28.81 2.22
CA LEU A 634 18.05 -28.21 1.33
C LEU A 634 18.35 -29.10 0.11
N GLU A 635 18.26 -30.43 0.23
CA GLU A 635 18.35 -31.33 -0.94
C GLU A 635 17.14 -31.15 -1.85
N LEU A 636 15.93 -31.02 -1.27
CA LEU A 636 14.72 -30.66 -2.04
C LEU A 636 14.87 -29.31 -2.74
N CYS A 637 15.45 -28.31 -2.06
CA CYS A 637 15.75 -27.00 -2.64
C CYS A 637 16.73 -27.10 -3.82
N LEU A 638 17.81 -27.88 -3.70
CA LEU A 638 18.79 -28.09 -4.77
C LEU A 638 18.21 -28.91 -5.94
N HIS A 639 17.31 -29.87 -5.67
CA HIS A 639 16.61 -30.62 -6.72
C HIS A 639 15.64 -29.73 -7.50
N ALA A 640 14.78 -28.97 -6.81
CA ALA A 640 13.88 -27.99 -7.45
C ALA A 640 14.67 -26.96 -8.27
N ARG A 641 15.81 -26.49 -7.73
CA ARG A 641 16.74 -25.57 -8.42
C ARG A 641 17.26 -26.15 -9.74
N ALA A 642 17.68 -27.43 -9.74
CA ALA A 642 18.18 -28.10 -10.93
C ALA A 642 17.10 -28.28 -12.02
N MET A 643 15.87 -28.62 -11.62
CA MET A 643 14.75 -28.79 -12.56
C MET A 643 14.33 -27.44 -13.19
N ALA A 644 14.27 -26.36 -12.40
CA ALA A 644 14.03 -25.01 -12.93
C ALA A 644 15.13 -24.57 -13.90
N ALA A 645 16.39 -24.95 -13.64
CA ALA A 645 17.52 -24.67 -14.52
C ALA A 645 17.42 -25.42 -15.87
N GLU A 646 17.02 -26.70 -15.85
CA GLU A 646 16.79 -27.48 -17.08
C GLU A 646 15.65 -26.88 -17.92
N LEU A 647 14.53 -26.53 -17.29
CA LEU A 647 13.37 -25.92 -17.95
C LEU A 647 13.69 -24.57 -18.60
N HIS A 648 14.41 -23.70 -17.89
CA HIS A 648 14.87 -22.40 -18.41
C HIS A 648 15.95 -22.53 -19.50
N SER A 649 16.54 -23.72 -19.68
CA SER A 649 17.50 -24.00 -20.76
C SER A 649 16.84 -24.41 -22.09
N ASN A 650 15.52 -24.57 -22.13
CA ASN A 650 14.81 -24.98 -23.34
C ASN A 650 14.76 -23.83 -24.39
N PRO A 651 15.22 -24.03 -25.65
CA PRO A 651 15.24 -22.96 -26.66
C PRO A 651 13.85 -22.48 -27.12
N LYS A 652 12.76 -23.18 -26.77
CA LYS A 652 11.36 -22.72 -27.02
C LYS A 652 10.85 -21.70 -26.00
N PHE A 653 11.70 -21.24 -25.07
CA PHE A 653 11.30 -20.42 -23.92
C PHE A 653 11.10 -18.88 -24.14
N PRO A 654 11.38 -18.20 -25.27
CA PRO A 654 11.68 -16.74 -25.27
C PRO A 654 10.52 -15.76 -24.96
N ALA A 655 9.34 -16.22 -24.52
CA ALA A 655 8.23 -15.39 -24.04
C ALA A 655 7.52 -15.94 -22.77
N GLY A 656 8.02 -17.01 -22.16
CA GLY A 656 7.31 -17.73 -21.09
C GLY A 656 6.15 -18.60 -21.59
N ILE A 657 5.72 -19.54 -20.74
CA ILE A 657 4.70 -20.55 -21.07
C ILE A 657 3.38 -19.90 -21.47
N HIS A 658 2.96 -18.83 -20.78
CA HIS A 658 1.65 -18.20 -20.99
C HIS A 658 1.48 -17.47 -22.34
N LEU A 659 2.56 -17.11 -23.04
CA LEU A 659 2.47 -16.42 -24.34
C LEU A 659 2.62 -17.38 -25.52
N HIS A 660 3.68 -18.19 -25.57
CA HIS A 660 4.10 -18.85 -26.82
C HIS A 660 4.51 -20.32 -26.71
N TRP A 661 4.19 -21.04 -25.62
CA TRP A 661 4.36 -22.50 -25.62
C TRP A 661 3.27 -23.17 -26.46
N ASN A 662 3.51 -23.28 -27.77
CA ASN A 662 2.67 -24.05 -28.67
C ASN A 662 2.82 -25.55 -28.33
N LEU A 663 1.85 -26.08 -27.58
CA LEU A 663 1.78 -27.46 -27.05
C LEU A 663 1.46 -28.51 -28.14
N SER A 664 2.16 -28.41 -29.28
CA SER A 664 2.04 -29.31 -30.43
C SER A 664 2.57 -30.73 -30.11
N LYS A 665 1.68 -31.54 -29.50
CA LYS A 665 1.76 -32.98 -29.16
C LYS A 665 2.14 -33.27 -27.68
N PRO A 666 1.16 -33.63 -26.81
CA PRO A 666 1.42 -34.04 -25.41
C PRO A 666 2.39 -35.22 -25.26
N ALA A 667 2.39 -36.15 -26.23
CA ALA A 667 3.16 -37.40 -26.17
C ALA A 667 4.64 -37.27 -26.60
N ALA A 668 5.15 -36.06 -26.87
CA ALA A 668 6.47 -35.86 -27.46
C ALA A 668 7.31 -34.72 -26.87
N ASP A 669 6.76 -33.86 -26.01
CA ASP A 669 7.49 -32.73 -25.43
C ASP A 669 7.91 -33.04 -23.98
N THR A 670 9.14 -33.52 -23.81
CA THR A 670 9.72 -33.90 -22.51
C THR A 670 9.61 -32.79 -21.47
N SER A 671 9.73 -31.52 -21.88
CA SER A 671 9.67 -30.39 -20.95
C SER A 671 8.28 -30.14 -20.35
N CYS A 672 7.21 -30.66 -20.96
CA CYS A 672 5.89 -30.67 -20.33
C CYS A 672 5.79 -31.66 -19.16
N ARG A 673 6.58 -32.75 -19.17
CA ARG A 673 6.70 -33.67 -18.03
C ARG A 673 7.66 -33.11 -16.98
N GLN A 674 8.79 -32.56 -17.39
CA GLN A 674 9.75 -31.89 -16.49
C GLN A 674 9.08 -30.73 -15.73
N TYR A 675 8.21 -29.94 -16.35
CA TYR A 675 7.49 -28.85 -15.67
C TYR A 675 6.49 -29.35 -14.62
N ARG A 676 5.79 -30.47 -14.89
CA ARG A 676 4.93 -31.11 -13.88
C ARG A 676 5.72 -31.70 -12.73
N GLN A 677 6.79 -32.44 -13.02
CA GLN A 677 7.69 -33.00 -12.01
C GLN A 677 8.30 -31.88 -11.14
N PHE A 678 8.70 -30.75 -11.74
CA PHE A 678 9.16 -29.57 -11.02
C PHE A 678 8.09 -29.00 -10.07
N LEU A 679 6.85 -28.84 -10.53
CA LEU A 679 5.74 -28.37 -9.69
C LEU A 679 5.40 -29.36 -8.56
N GLN A 680 5.55 -30.67 -8.79
CA GLN A 680 5.43 -31.71 -7.76
C GLN A 680 6.56 -31.59 -6.72
N THR A 681 7.82 -31.45 -7.15
CA THR A 681 8.97 -31.20 -6.24
C THR A 681 8.79 -29.91 -5.44
N VAL A 682 8.25 -28.84 -6.04
CA VAL A 682 7.93 -27.58 -5.35
C VAL A 682 6.79 -27.75 -4.34
N SER A 683 5.79 -28.60 -4.60
CA SER A 683 4.70 -28.83 -3.64
C SER A 683 5.18 -29.43 -2.31
N ALA A 684 6.26 -30.21 -2.31
CA ALA A 684 6.80 -30.82 -1.11
C ALA A 684 7.35 -29.80 -0.09
N PHE A 685 7.66 -28.54 -0.48
CA PHE A 685 8.01 -27.50 0.51
C PHE A 685 6.87 -27.22 1.52
N GLN A 686 5.61 -27.54 1.18
CA GLN A 686 4.46 -27.40 2.08
C GLN A 686 4.59 -28.25 3.35
N THR A 687 5.23 -29.42 3.26
CA THR A 687 5.36 -30.43 4.34
C THR A 687 6.76 -30.50 4.94
N VAL A 688 7.65 -29.58 4.54
CA VAL A 688 9.05 -29.54 4.95
C VAL A 688 9.26 -28.53 6.08
N GLY A 689 9.66 -29.03 7.24
CA GLY A 689 10.00 -28.22 8.41
C GLY A 689 11.37 -27.56 8.29
N ILE A 690 11.41 -26.26 7.95
CA ILE A 690 12.65 -25.47 7.88
C ILE A 690 13.09 -24.92 9.24
N SER A 691 12.24 -25.03 10.27
CA SER A 691 12.54 -24.68 11.66
C SER A 691 13.76 -25.42 12.26
N LYS A 692 14.08 -26.63 11.78
CA LYS A 692 15.26 -27.42 12.22
C LYS A 692 16.61 -26.92 11.66
N LEU A 693 16.62 -26.05 10.64
CA LEU A 693 17.85 -25.61 9.97
C LEU A 693 18.65 -24.61 10.82
N THR A 694 19.98 -24.64 10.69
CA THR A 694 20.83 -23.61 11.29
C THR A 694 20.59 -22.26 10.62
N SER A 695 20.97 -21.15 11.26
CA SER A 695 20.84 -19.81 10.67
C SER A 695 21.51 -19.71 9.29
N LYS A 696 22.71 -20.30 9.12
CA LYS A 696 23.41 -20.30 7.83
C LYS A 696 22.75 -21.20 6.79
N ASP A 697 22.24 -22.37 7.18
CA ASP A 697 21.55 -23.25 6.23
C ASP A 697 20.17 -22.70 5.83
N ARG A 698 19.48 -21.95 6.72
CA ARG A 698 18.30 -21.12 6.40
C ARG A 698 18.64 -20.03 5.39
N GLN A 699 19.76 -19.32 5.55
CA GLN A 699 20.24 -18.31 4.59
C GLN A 699 20.50 -18.93 3.20
N VAL A 700 21.18 -20.08 3.15
CA VAL A 700 21.43 -20.85 1.91
C VAL A 700 20.11 -21.29 1.26
N PHE A 701 19.18 -21.83 2.05
CA PHE A 701 17.85 -22.25 1.57
C PHE A 701 17.07 -21.09 0.95
N PHE A 702 16.97 -19.94 1.65
CA PHE A 702 16.18 -18.81 1.16
C PHE A 702 16.80 -18.14 -0.09
N ILE A 703 18.12 -18.12 -0.24
CA ILE A 703 18.78 -17.65 -1.47
C ILE A 703 18.53 -18.62 -2.64
N ASN A 704 18.73 -19.93 -2.42
CA ASN A 704 18.53 -20.94 -3.47
C ASN A 704 17.06 -21.03 -3.90
N ILE A 705 16.09 -20.93 -2.97
CA ILE A 705 14.67 -20.96 -3.32
C ILE A 705 14.21 -19.67 -4.00
N TYR A 706 14.71 -18.49 -3.59
CA TYR A 706 14.45 -17.23 -4.30
C TYR A 706 14.91 -17.31 -5.76
N ASN A 707 16.15 -17.75 -6.00
CA ASN A 707 16.69 -17.89 -7.35
C ASN A 707 15.90 -18.93 -8.17
N THR A 708 15.33 -19.95 -7.53
CA THR A 708 14.44 -20.96 -8.16
C THR A 708 13.07 -20.38 -8.50
N MET A 709 12.48 -19.59 -7.61
CA MET A 709 11.22 -18.87 -7.82
C MET A 709 11.34 -17.83 -8.94
N VAL A 710 12.48 -17.13 -9.06
CA VAL A 710 12.71 -16.21 -10.20
C VAL A 710 12.78 -16.98 -11.53
N LEU A 711 13.51 -18.10 -11.61
CA LEU A 711 13.49 -18.92 -12.84
C LEU A 711 12.08 -19.41 -13.15
N HIS A 712 11.30 -19.84 -12.15
CA HIS A 712 9.90 -20.25 -12.33
C HIS A 712 9.01 -19.10 -12.82
N GLY A 713 9.10 -17.92 -12.21
CA GLY A 713 8.35 -16.74 -12.65
C GLY A 713 8.69 -16.38 -14.10
N LEU A 714 9.97 -16.39 -14.48
CA LEU A 714 10.38 -16.18 -15.87
C LEU A 714 9.82 -17.28 -16.78
N ILE A 715 9.87 -18.56 -16.36
CA ILE A 715 9.27 -19.71 -17.07
C ILE A 715 7.77 -19.51 -17.31
N GLU A 716 7.01 -19.04 -16.33
CA GLU A 716 5.55 -18.94 -16.42
C GLU A 716 5.08 -17.62 -17.03
N VAL A 717 5.40 -16.49 -16.40
CA VAL A 717 4.92 -15.14 -16.74
C VAL A 717 5.90 -14.31 -17.59
N GLY A 718 7.02 -14.89 -18.02
CA GLY A 718 8.00 -14.22 -18.89
C GLY A 718 8.76 -13.08 -18.19
N LEU A 719 9.45 -12.25 -18.99
CA LEU A 719 10.21 -11.10 -18.51
C LEU A 719 9.29 -9.88 -18.32
N PRO A 720 9.21 -9.25 -17.13
CA PRO A 720 8.51 -7.99 -16.94
C PRO A 720 9.07 -6.86 -17.83
N GLN A 721 8.20 -6.24 -18.65
CA GLN A 721 8.56 -5.13 -19.54
C GLN A 721 8.26 -3.75 -18.92
N THR A 722 7.49 -3.72 -17.82
CA THR A 722 7.05 -2.49 -17.15
C THR A 722 7.22 -2.57 -15.63
N SER A 723 7.28 -1.42 -14.96
CA SER A 723 7.38 -1.36 -13.49
C SER A 723 6.20 -2.04 -12.78
N ASP A 724 5.00 -2.00 -13.35
CA ASP A 724 3.81 -2.62 -12.74
C ASP A 724 3.72 -4.13 -13.00
N GLN A 725 4.26 -4.61 -14.13
CA GLN A 725 4.52 -6.04 -14.32
C GLN A 725 5.58 -6.55 -13.34
N TYR A 726 6.64 -5.77 -13.07
CA TYR A 726 7.69 -6.15 -12.10
C TYR A 726 7.13 -6.24 -10.67
N LYS A 727 6.36 -5.23 -10.23
CA LYS A 727 5.67 -5.26 -8.91
C LYS A 727 4.72 -6.45 -8.77
N SER A 728 4.06 -6.83 -9.87
CA SER A 728 3.18 -8.01 -9.90
C SER A 728 4.01 -9.30 -9.81
N PHE A 729 5.08 -9.42 -10.61
CA PHE A 729 6.03 -10.54 -10.54
C PHE A 729 6.57 -10.77 -9.11
N GLU A 730 7.00 -9.71 -8.42
CA GLU A 730 7.51 -9.84 -7.04
C GLU A 730 6.46 -10.21 -5.99
N ARG A 731 5.20 -9.82 -6.20
CA ARG A 731 4.08 -10.09 -5.28
C ARG A 731 3.47 -11.47 -5.52
N ASP A 732 3.26 -11.81 -6.79
CA ASP A 732 2.38 -12.90 -7.21
C ASP A 732 3.13 -14.24 -7.37
N ILE A 733 4.44 -14.22 -7.63
CA ILE A 733 5.27 -15.44 -7.61
C ILE A 733 5.54 -15.80 -6.15
N ALA A 734 4.73 -16.71 -5.60
CA ALA A 734 4.78 -17.15 -4.21
C ALA A 734 4.76 -18.68 -4.05
N TYR A 735 5.56 -19.18 -3.10
CA TYR A 735 5.63 -20.60 -2.71
C TYR A 735 5.12 -20.78 -1.28
N ARG A 736 4.46 -21.91 -1.01
CA ARG A 736 4.09 -22.31 0.34
C ARG A 736 5.16 -23.22 0.93
N ILE A 737 5.77 -22.79 2.04
CA ILE A 737 6.91 -23.42 2.71
C ILE A 737 6.59 -23.55 4.20
N ASP A 738 6.75 -24.75 4.79
CA ASP A 738 6.50 -25.01 6.22
C ASP A 738 5.10 -24.49 6.67
N GLY A 739 4.09 -24.77 5.83
CA GLY A 739 2.71 -24.34 6.02
C GLY A 739 2.39 -22.85 5.75
N MET A 740 3.36 -21.97 5.49
CA MET A 740 3.18 -20.52 5.28
C MET A 740 3.47 -20.09 3.84
N ASP A 741 2.84 -19.02 3.35
CA ASP A 741 3.04 -18.52 1.99
C ASP A 741 4.15 -17.44 1.94
N PHE A 742 5.06 -17.53 0.97
CA PHE A 742 6.20 -16.63 0.78
C PHE A 742 6.29 -16.16 -0.68
N SER A 743 6.07 -14.87 -0.94
CA SER A 743 6.37 -14.23 -2.23
C SER A 743 7.87 -13.94 -2.41
N LEU A 744 8.29 -13.61 -3.64
CA LEU A 744 9.63 -13.07 -3.90
C LEU A 744 9.90 -11.83 -3.03
N SER A 745 8.94 -10.90 -2.92
CA SER A 745 9.04 -9.73 -2.05
C SER A 745 9.25 -10.12 -0.58
N ASP A 746 8.50 -11.10 -0.08
CA ASP A 746 8.61 -11.57 1.32
C ASP A 746 9.99 -12.16 1.61
N ILE A 747 10.57 -12.94 0.70
CA ILE A 747 11.90 -13.51 0.89
C ILE A 747 12.99 -12.44 0.78
N ARG A 748 12.90 -11.56 -0.23
CA ARG A 748 13.89 -10.49 -0.49
C ARG A 748 13.92 -9.43 0.62
N HIS A 749 12.76 -8.96 1.07
CA HIS A 749 12.66 -7.84 2.02
C HIS A 749 12.30 -8.27 3.45
N GLY A 750 11.41 -9.24 3.61
CA GLY A 750 11.04 -9.79 4.92
C GLY A 750 12.15 -10.65 5.49
N ILE A 751 12.58 -11.69 4.77
CA ILE A 751 13.55 -12.67 5.30
C ILE A 751 15.00 -12.18 5.19
N LEU A 752 15.52 -12.01 3.97
CA LEU A 752 16.95 -11.75 3.72
C LEU A 752 17.42 -10.35 4.15
N ARG A 753 16.49 -9.40 4.35
CA ARG A 753 16.77 -8.06 4.91
C ARG A 753 16.31 -7.87 6.35
N CYS A 754 16.10 -8.97 7.10
CA CYS A 754 15.81 -8.91 8.55
C CYS A 754 14.56 -8.06 8.87
N ASN A 755 13.49 -8.25 8.09
CA ASN A 755 12.25 -7.48 8.07
C ASN A 755 12.43 -5.95 8.03
N ARG A 756 13.51 -5.45 7.42
CA ARG A 756 13.69 -4.00 7.18
C ARG A 756 12.74 -3.51 6.09
N LYS A 757 12.19 -2.32 6.30
CA LYS A 757 11.44 -1.55 5.30
C LYS A 757 12.09 -1.65 3.91
N PRO A 758 11.35 -1.99 2.85
CA PRO A 758 11.86 -1.96 1.49
C PRO A 758 12.36 -0.55 1.11
N PRO A 759 13.34 -0.43 0.20
CA PRO A 759 13.68 0.87 -0.37
C PRO A 759 12.47 1.49 -1.07
N SER A 760 12.41 2.82 -1.15
CA SER A 760 11.24 3.57 -1.64
C SER A 760 10.84 3.33 -3.11
N ALA A 761 11.66 2.60 -3.89
CA ALA A 761 11.29 2.10 -5.22
C ALA A 761 10.35 0.87 -5.17
N PHE A 762 10.42 0.09 -4.10
CA PHE A 762 9.73 -1.20 -3.94
C PHE A 762 8.47 -1.06 -3.09
N TRP A 763 7.42 -1.80 -3.46
CA TRP A 763 6.08 -1.73 -2.83
C TRP A 763 5.76 -2.94 -1.95
N GLY A 764 6.79 -3.56 -1.37
CA GLY A 764 6.61 -4.55 -0.30
C GLY A 764 6.18 -3.89 1.02
N ARG A 765 5.60 -4.69 1.92
CA ARG A 765 5.43 -4.32 3.34
C ARG A 765 6.43 -5.11 4.19
N GLN A 766 6.70 -4.62 5.38
CA GLN A 766 7.30 -5.43 6.43
C GLN A 766 6.25 -6.43 6.92
N PHE A 767 6.68 -7.62 7.35
CA PHE A 767 5.85 -8.56 8.09
C PHE A 767 5.31 -7.87 9.36
N GLU A 768 4.01 -8.02 9.62
CA GLU A 768 3.34 -7.46 10.79
C GLU A 768 3.72 -8.26 12.06
N ALA A 769 3.55 -7.68 13.25
CA ALA A 769 4.05 -8.26 14.51
C ALA A 769 3.51 -9.68 14.81
N GLN A 770 2.32 -10.00 14.29
CA GLN A 770 1.65 -11.30 14.41
C GLN A 770 1.92 -12.27 13.24
N ASP A 771 2.80 -11.93 12.29
CA ASP A 771 3.12 -12.77 11.14
C ASP A 771 4.11 -13.90 11.53
N PRO A 772 3.75 -15.19 11.39
CA PRO A 772 4.61 -16.31 11.80
C PRO A 772 5.93 -16.36 11.01
N ARG A 773 6.02 -15.70 9.86
CA ARG A 773 7.24 -15.66 9.02
C ARG A 773 8.38 -14.87 9.68
N LEU A 774 8.07 -14.05 10.70
CA LEU A 774 9.07 -13.38 11.54
C LEU A 774 10.07 -14.36 12.19
N ALA A 775 9.66 -15.59 12.54
CA ALA A 775 10.53 -16.61 13.15
C ALA A 775 11.70 -17.07 12.25
N TYR A 776 11.67 -16.72 10.97
CA TYR A 776 12.67 -17.07 9.96
C TYR A 776 13.55 -15.87 9.55
N CYS A 777 13.27 -14.67 10.07
CA CYS A 777 14.12 -13.49 9.88
C CYS A 777 15.47 -13.66 10.61
N PHE A 778 16.56 -13.19 9.99
CA PHE A 778 17.90 -13.23 10.60
C PHE A 778 18.10 -12.07 11.57
N HIS A 779 18.83 -12.29 12.67
CA HIS A 779 19.19 -11.21 13.62
C HIS A 779 20.18 -10.20 13.03
N THR A 780 21.10 -10.68 12.19
CA THR A 780 22.13 -9.86 11.54
C THR A 780 21.95 -9.92 10.03
N ARG A 781 21.91 -8.75 9.39
CA ARG A 781 21.86 -8.63 7.92
C ARG A 781 23.23 -8.93 7.32
N ASP A 782 23.27 -9.82 6.34
CA ASP A 782 24.42 -10.05 5.48
C ASP A 782 24.16 -9.48 4.07
N PRO A 783 24.77 -8.33 3.70
CA PRO A 783 24.47 -7.65 2.44
C PRO A 783 24.86 -8.47 1.19
N ARG A 784 25.79 -9.43 1.34
CA ARG A 784 26.17 -10.36 0.26
C ARG A 784 24.96 -11.15 -0.23
N SER A 785 24.03 -11.48 0.67
CA SER A 785 22.79 -12.22 0.38
C SER A 785 21.90 -11.55 -0.66
N LEU A 786 21.97 -10.23 -0.83
CA LEU A 786 21.17 -9.49 -1.83
C LEU A 786 21.80 -9.53 -3.22
N LEU A 787 23.13 -9.45 -3.31
CA LEU A 787 23.85 -9.37 -4.57
C LEU A 787 24.09 -10.75 -5.22
N VAL A 788 23.74 -11.84 -4.52
CA VAL A 788 23.65 -13.20 -5.07
C VAL A 788 22.22 -13.60 -5.51
N LEU A 789 21.25 -12.69 -5.40
CA LEU A 789 19.91 -12.91 -5.94
C LEU A 789 19.89 -12.68 -7.45
N LEU A 790 19.10 -13.49 -8.15
CA LEU A 790 18.92 -13.37 -9.59
C LEU A 790 18.14 -12.10 -9.94
N GLU A 791 18.81 -11.14 -10.60
CA GLU A 791 18.18 -9.95 -11.16
C GLU A 791 17.29 -10.29 -12.38
N GLN A 792 16.14 -9.64 -12.47
CA GLN A 792 15.08 -9.90 -13.45
C GLN A 792 15.24 -9.00 -14.70
N SER A 793 16.47 -8.81 -15.19
CA SER A 793 16.80 -7.83 -16.23
C SER A 793 17.66 -8.45 -17.35
N PRO A 794 17.47 -8.04 -18.61
CA PRO A 794 18.27 -8.52 -19.73
C PRO A 794 19.69 -7.90 -19.74
N PRO A 795 20.73 -8.60 -20.23
CA PRO A 795 20.70 -9.96 -20.78
C PRO A 795 20.45 -11.01 -19.68
N PHE A 796 19.64 -12.03 -20.01
CA PHE A 796 19.28 -13.07 -19.05
C PHE A 796 20.52 -13.78 -18.50
N THR A 797 20.65 -13.81 -17.17
CA THR A 797 21.57 -14.72 -16.49
C THR A 797 21.18 -16.14 -16.87
N LYS A 798 22.08 -16.88 -17.51
CA LYS A 798 21.84 -18.29 -17.80
C LYS A 798 21.67 -19.09 -16.51
N PRO A 799 21.02 -20.27 -16.53
CA PRO A 799 20.94 -21.11 -15.35
C PRO A 799 22.30 -21.51 -14.76
N GLU A 800 23.35 -21.65 -15.58
CA GLU A 800 24.72 -21.89 -15.10
C GLU A 800 25.44 -20.67 -14.47
N ASP A 801 24.98 -19.44 -14.76
CA ASP A 801 25.55 -18.19 -14.21
C ASP A 801 24.88 -17.78 -12.88
N ALA A 802 23.68 -18.28 -12.60
CA ALA A 802 22.84 -17.82 -11.49
C ALA A 802 23.19 -18.55 -10.17
N PRO A 803 23.52 -17.83 -9.07
CA PRO A 803 24.15 -18.41 -7.88
C PRO A 803 23.42 -19.61 -7.26
N ILE A 804 24.22 -20.62 -6.91
CA ILE A 804 23.87 -21.78 -6.10
C ILE A 804 24.85 -21.84 -4.93
N LEU A 805 24.32 -21.77 -3.71
CA LEU A 805 25.10 -21.86 -2.46
C LEU A 805 24.98 -23.28 -1.88
N LYS A 806 26.07 -23.78 -1.28
CA LYS A 806 26.12 -25.12 -0.69
C LYS A 806 25.99 -25.10 0.84
N PRO A 807 25.40 -26.13 1.47
CA PRO A 807 25.42 -26.30 2.92
C PRO A 807 26.86 -26.26 3.44
N ARG A 808 27.04 -25.65 4.62
CA ARG A 808 28.34 -25.52 5.32
C ARG A 808 29.45 -24.74 4.57
N GLN A 809 29.18 -24.19 3.37
CA GLN A 809 30.15 -23.40 2.58
C GLN A 809 29.70 -21.94 2.36
N THR A 810 28.63 -21.52 3.06
CA THR A 810 27.91 -20.23 2.90
C THR A 810 28.82 -19.02 2.73
N ASP A 811 29.78 -18.80 3.64
CA ASP A 811 30.66 -17.62 3.58
C ASP A 811 31.60 -17.65 2.37
N THR A 812 32.18 -18.81 2.07
CA THR A 812 33.09 -19.02 0.93
C THR A 812 32.36 -18.83 -0.40
N ASP A 813 31.13 -19.36 -0.52
CA ASP A 813 30.30 -19.19 -1.70
C ASP A 813 29.88 -17.72 -1.86
N LEU A 814 29.40 -17.06 -0.79
CA LEU A 814 29.03 -15.64 -0.82
C LEU A 814 30.22 -14.73 -1.20
N GLU A 815 31.41 -14.97 -0.62
CA GLU A 815 32.64 -14.24 -0.95
C GLU A 815 33.05 -14.45 -2.42
N ARG A 816 32.95 -15.68 -2.93
CA ARG A 816 33.21 -16.03 -4.32
C ARG A 816 32.24 -15.32 -5.28
N TYR A 817 30.94 -15.36 -5.00
CA TYR A 817 29.95 -14.66 -5.84
C TYR A 817 30.07 -13.15 -5.72
N MET A 818 30.51 -12.59 -4.59
CA MET A 818 30.81 -11.16 -4.46
C MET A 818 31.98 -10.70 -5.34
N ARG A 819 33.07 -11.48 -5.45
CA ARG A 819 34.15 -11.19 -6.41
C ARG A 819 33.63 -11.22 -7.85
N LEU A 820 32.85 -12.24 -8.20
CA LEU A 820 32.23 -12.35 -9.54
C LEU A 820 31.25 -11.21 -9.84
N PHE A 821 30.48 -10.74 -8.85
CA PHE A 821 29.62 -9.56 -8.99
C PHE A 821 30.45 -8.30 -9.25
N CYS A 822 31.52 -8.07 -8.48
CA CYS A 822 32.40 -6.92 -8.68
C CYS A 822 33.05 -6.97 -10.07
N GLN A 823 33.58 -8.12 -10.49
CA GLN A 823 34.18 -8.33 -11.81
C GLN A 823 33.19 -8.10 -12.97
N LYS A 824 31.92 -8.47 -12.81
CA LYS A 824 30.88 -8.30 -13.86
C LYS A 824 30.26 -6.91 -13.88
N GLN A 825 30.09 -6.23 -12.73
CA GLN A 825 29.23 -5.05 -12.60
C GLN A 825 29.95 -3.75 -12.21
N VAL A 826 31.13 -3.81 -11.57
CA VAL A 826 31.86 -2.63 -11.09
C VAL A 826 32.94 -2.22 -12.10
N GLN A 827 32.80 -1.06 -12.72
CA GLN A 827 33.76 -0.57 -13.74
C GLN A 827 34.65 0.52 -13.16
N VAL A 828 35.96 0.26 -13.09
CA VAL A 828 36.97 1.19 -12.56
C VAL A 828 37.64 1.94 -13.72
N GLU A 829 37.40 3.24 -13.80
CA GLU A 829 37.95 4.10 -14.86
C GLU A 829 39.08 4.99 -14.29
N ALA A 830 40.24 4.38 -14.05
CA ALA A 830 41.37 5.00 -13.36
C ALA A 830 41.85 6.32 -14.00
N ALA A 831 41.86 6.40 -15.33
CA ALA A 831 42.28 7.58 -16.07
C ALA A 831 41.41 8.84 -15.82
N THR A 832 40.15 8.66 -15.43
CA THR A 832 39.20 9.77 -15.16
C THR A 832 38.74 9.79 -13.69
N LYS A 833 39.39 8.99 -12.82
CA LYS A 833 38.97 8.69 -11.44
C LYS A 833 37.46 8.51 -11.31
N THR A 834 36.85 7.71 -12.19
CA THR A 834 35.40 7.45 -12.19
C THR A 834 35.14 5.99 -11.83
N LEU A 835 34.22 5.75 -10.91
CA LEU A 835 33.74 4.42 -10.54
C LEU A 835 32.30 4.26 -11.04
N ARG A 836 32.03 3.29 -11.92
CA ARG A 836 30.68 3.06 -12.43
C ARG A 836 30.06 1.85 -11.72
N LEU A 837 28.86 2.04 -11.18
CA LEU A 837 28.15 1.07 -10.34
C LEU A 837 26.75 0.75 -10.91
N PRO A 838 26.25 -0.49 -10.76
CA PRO A 838 24.87 -0.81 -11.09
C PRO A 838 23.91 -0.03 -10.19
N ARG A 839 22.77 0.39 -10.75
CA ARG A 839 21.77 1.24 -10.07
C ARG A 839 21.23 0.62 -8.77
N ILE A 840 21.18 -0.72 -8.70
CA ILE A 840 20.72 -1.48 -7.53
C ILE A 840 21.44 -1.08 -6.23
N LEU A 841 22.76 -0.81 -6.30
CA LEU A 841 23.56 -0.40 -5.14
C LEU A 841 23.21 1.00 -4.61
N ARG A 842 22.55 1.84 -5.41
CA ARG A 842 21.99 3.12 -4.95
C ARG A 842 20.65 2.92 -4.26
N VAL A 843 19.82 2.01 -4.77
CA VAL A 843 18.49 1.74 -4.22
C VAL A 843 18.60 1.01 -2.88
N TYR A 844 19.58 0.11 -2.76
CA TYR A 844 19.91 -0.62 -1.53
C TYR A 844 21.14 -0.02 -0.80
N GLN A 845 21.39 1.29 -0.91
CA GLN A 845 22.59 1.92 -0.31
C GLN A 845 22.67 1.67 1.21
N ASP A 846 21.56 1.86 1.93
CA ASP A 846 21.40 1.59 3.37
C ASP A 846 21.65 0.11 3.76
N ASP A 847 21.74 -0.78 2.76
CA ASP A 847 22.12 -2.18 2.96
C ASP A 847 23.64 -2.42 2.98
N PHE A 848 24.45 -1.49 2.49
CA PHE A 848 25.92 -1.57 2.50
C PHE A 848 26.61 -0.54 3.40
N GLY A 849 26.05 0.65 3.59
CA GLY A 849 26.63 1.68 4.46
C GLY A 849 25.81 2.97 4.54
N SER A 850 26.16 3.85 5.48
CA SER A 850 25.52 5.17 5.66
C SER A 850 25.91 6.19 4.59
N SER A 851 26.98 5.91 3.83
CA SER A 851 27.59 6.82 2.87
C SER A 851 28.08 6.07 1.62
N GLU A 852 28.23 6.80 0.51
CA GLU A 852 28.86 6.28 -0.72
C GLU A 852 30.30 5.80 -0.46
N SER A 853 31.02 6.42 0.49
CA SER A 853 32.38 6.03 0.88
C SER A 853 32.43 4.70 1.65
N GLU A 854 31.44 4.41 2.51
CA GLU A 854 31.31 3.10 3.14
C GLU A 854 30.98 2.00 2.12
N LEU A 855 30.09 2.28 1.17
CA LEU A 855 29.80 1.37 0.04
C LEU A 855 31.07 1.06 -0.77
N ILE A 856 31.90 2.06 -1.09
CA ILE A 856 33.20 1.84 -1.75
C ILE A 856 34.12 1.00 -0.86
N GLY A 857 34.26 1.33 0.43
CA GLY A 857 35.13 0.60 1.37
C GLY A 857 34.69 -0.84 1.63
N TRP A 858 33.40 -1.15 1.46
CA TRP A 858 32.86 -2.50 1.48
C TRP A 858 33.16 -3.25 0.18
N LEU A 859 32.84 -2.66 -0.99
CA LEU A 859 33.10 -3.27 -2.29
C LEU A 859 34.60 -3.53 -2.54
N ALA A 860 35.48 -2.64 -2.08
CA ALA A 860 36.93 -2.74 -2.24
C ALA A 860 37.53 -4.05 -1.68
N GLN A 861 36.85 -4.74 -0.76
CA GLN A 861 37.27 -6.02 -0.18
C GLN A 861 37.07 -7.21 -1.15
N TYR A 862 36.26 -7.02 -2.20
CA TYR A 862 35.90 -8.02 -3.20
C TYR A 862 36.39 -7.64 -4.62
N MET A 863 37.25 -6.62 -4.74
CA MET A 863 37.80 -6.12 -6.00
C MET A 863 39.28 -6.53 -6.14
N ASP A 864 39.56 -7.46 -7.06
CA ASP A 864 40.90 -8.03 -7.24
C ASP A 864 41.95 -6.98 -7.70
N GLU A 865 41.54 -5.96 -8.47
CA GLU A 865 42.40 -4.86 -8.97
C GLU A 865 41.99 -3.49 -8.39
N CYS A 866 41.84 -3.41 -7.07
CA CYS A 866 41.40 -2.18 -6.38
C CYS A 866 42.48 -1.07 -6.33
N PRO A 867 42.25 0.15 -6.85
CA PRO A 867 43.19 1.28 -6.73
C PRO A 867 43.35 1.77 -5.29
N ARG A 868 44.59 2.06 -4.88
CA ARG A 868 44.89 2.55 -3.51
C ARG A 868 44.22 3.88 -3.14
N ASP A 869 43.79 4.64 -4.14
CA ASP A 869 43.10 5.92 -4.02
C ASP A 869 41.63 5.87 -4.46
N ILE A 870 41.01 4.68 -4.52
CA ILE A 870 39.61 4.49 -4.95
C ILE A 870 38.60 5.37 -4.20
N MET A 871 38.87 5.70 -2.93
CA MET A 871 38.05 6.62 -2.12
C MET A 871 37.98 8.06 -2.68
N GLN A 872 38.84 8.42 -3.64
CA GLN A 872 38.82 9.70 -4.35
C GLN A 872 38.01 9.65 -5.67
N TYR A 873 37.45 8.49 -6.05
CA TYR A 873 36.82 8.30 -7.35
C TYR A 873 35.37 8.79 -7.32
N ARG A 874 34.96 9.49 -8.37
CA ARG A 874 33.58 9.95 -8.54
C ARG A 874 32.69 8.79 -8.98
N ILE A 875 31.66 8.49 -8.19
CA ILE A 875 30.65 7.50 -8.56
C ILE A 875 29.80 8.01 -9.73
N ARG A 876 29.46 7.09 -10.65
CA ARG A 876 28.36 7.23 -11.60
C ARG A 876 27.54 5.94 -11.61
N TYR A 877 26.24 6.05 -11.31
CA TYR A 877 25.34 4.92 -11.47
C TYR A 877 24.99 4.73 -12.95
N LEU A 878 24.99 3.48 -13.42
CA LEU A 878 24.69 3.14 -14.81
C LEU A 878 23.22 3.44 -15.16
N TYR A 879 22.98 3.95 -16.37
CA TYR A 879 21.64 4.20 -16.90
C TYR A 879 21.04 2.92 -17.48
N GLY A 880 19.90 2.50 -16.95
CA GLY A 880 19.14 1.33 -17.40
C GLY A 880 17.92 1.09 -16.51
N ILE A 881 17.06 0.15 -16.92
CA ILE A 881 15.97 -0.34 -16.08
C ILE A 881 16.49 -1.49 -15.22
N ALA A 882 16.81 -1.14 -13.98
CA ALA A 882 16.56 -2.01 -12.83
C ALA A 882 15.64 -1.20 -11.91
N VAL A 883 14.50 -1.79 -11.56
CA VAL A 883 13.56 -1.26 -10.54
C VAL A 883 14.22 -1.38 -9.18
#